data_AF-A0A1W9Q9J9-F1
#
_entry.id   AF-A0A1W9Q9J9-F1
#
_cell.length_a   1.000
_cell.length_b   1.000
_cell.length_c   1.000
_cell.angle_alpha   90.00
_cell.angle_beta   90.00
_cell.angle_gamma   90.00
#
_symmetry.space_group_name_H-M   'P 1'
#
loop_
_entity.id
_entity.type
_entity.pdbx_description
1 polymer ?
#
loop_
_entity_poly.entity_id
_entity_poly.type
_entity_poly.pdbx_seq_one_letter_code
_entity_poly.pdbx_strand_id
1 'polypeptide(L)'
;MPRTLRFGGLWAALTALPLLLAPAAHAKDFVSIEPFAGKKVRLDGGLGEWPAGFEKLSESQKGPGVDASALLAYDDEFLYLGFKAKTGPLVRKSAPGPGQDVVTIELYFPPASGSAEKTHRIDLYPGDPGKLPALVVVDGTKVSSAQAVEAPTGSGFDLEAKIPWSALSSARRVRVGLRGRISFSDADKPGNTVAAGTTSKKTGKAMPYFTLAGETGLGQFLESRGTPFRPDREAYGDLDGDGQVERVALYRHYLTVAGGNYRGGKEFFLSELDISDPNAIRRLELTDLGKDGKHELVLIKRLGTDPKKYRELLQVFAAPDGGALREIFVTEVTIVTPEGLVENEVRVEGGQLTIRQGKSKGFDPNTYHEPVMTDVVAPALLPWDEVEARTYGLEGGQLKLVREKTWTPKVKAKPKGTGVTQTSSEKPARTVQRKPTLKQVHESYMAEKGVAAKIRAELSIDVAEDSRPEQVLLQGKDIVVFGEGFKHGETYSYVTLPVQSEEDILSITPAHLTSDGKAVLVVNALLRSSQSSGKADKLPVRQALLVYKLVSGKVTRIFSAETGRQLGDRKVIGTVRFLPAAGGGSEIELLPGRAVGWTERSYPYPPDTEAVGGLEPLLLPWGPIPSRRFAMRNGKFTLVSP
;
A
#
# COMPACT_ATOMS: atom_id res chain seq x y z
N MET A 1 76.66 -25.24 30.21
CA MET A 1 76.09 -25.44 28.86
C MET A 1 75.08 -26.58 28.92
N PRO A 2 73.95 -26.55 28.19
CA PRO A 2 72.85 -25.57 28.07
C PRO A 2 71.59 -26.01 28.88
N ARG A 3 70.81 -25.13 29.52
CA ARG A 3 69.68 -24.27 29.05
C ARG A 3 68.41 -25.01 28.57
N THR A 4 67.30 -24.83 29.30
CA THR A 4 65.91 -24.49 28.85
C THR A 4 64.95 -24.57 30.05
N LEU A 5 64.69 -23.49 30.79
CA LEU A 5 63.60 -22.50 30.64
C LEU A 5 62.20 -23.12 30.41
N ARG A 6 61.44 -23.26 31.50
CA ARG A 6 59.98 -23.44 31.50
C ARG A 6 59.31 -22.08 31.28
N PHE A 7 58.66 -21.90 30.14
CA PHE A 7 57.75 -20.78 29.90
C PHE A 7 56.34 -21.16 30.38
N GLY A 8 55.85 -20.44 31.39
CA GLY A 8 54.42 -20.30 31.64
C GLY A 8 53.83 -19.36 30.59
N GLY A 9 52.83 -19.84 29.86
CA GLY A 9 52.06 -19.06 28.90
C GLY A 9 50.66 -18.80 29.45
N LEU A 10 50.42 -17.54 29.81
CA LEU A 10 49.13 -16.94 30.15
C LEU A 10 48.01 -17.41 29.20
N TRP A 11 46.91 -17.90 29.78
CA TRP A 11 45.62 -17.88 29.11
C TRP A 11 45.14 -16.42 29.06
N ALA A 12 45.17 -15.82 27.88
CA ALA A 12 44.49 -14.57 27.60
C ALA A 12 42.98 -14.81 27.65
N ALA A 13 42.33 -14.31 28.70
CA ALA A 13 40.88 -14.20 28.75
C ALA A 13 40.44 -13.18 27.68
N LEU A 14 39.94 -13.67 26.55
CA LEU A 14 39.16 -12.88 25.61
C LEU A 14 37.85 -12.52 26.31
N THR A 15 37.78 -11.34 26.92
CA THR A 15 36.52 -10.72 27.31
C THR A 15 35.76 -10.38 26.03
N ALA A 16 34.89 -11.29 25.60
CA ALA A 16 33.86 -10.99 24.60
C ALA A 16 32.93 -9.93 25.20
N LEU A 17 33.21 -8.66 24.92
CA LEU A 17 32.30 -7.56 25.17
C LEU A 17 31.03 -7.85 24.36
N PRO A 18 29.86 -8.08 24.97
CA PRO A 18 28.63 -8.13 24.20
C PRO A 18 28.40 -6.72 23.67
N LEU A 19 28.73 -6.52 22.39
CA LEU A 19 28.17 -5.44 21.60
C LEU A 19 26.65 -5.66 21.59
N LEU A 20 26.00 -5.14 22.62
CA LEU A 20 24.59 -4.77 22.58
C LEU A 20 24.49 -3.76 21.42
N LEU A 21 24.29 -4.27 20.22
CA LEU A 21 23.66 -3.52 19.14
C LEU A 21 22.28 -3.17 19.68
N ALA A 22 22.20 -2.05 20.40
CA ALA A 22 20.95 -1.34 20.53
C ALA A 22 20.41 -1.23 19.10
N PRO A 23 19.13 -1.58 18.83
CA PRO A 23 18.54 -1.24 17.55
C PRO A 23 18.85 0.23 17.33
N ALA A 24 19.47 0.56 16.20
CA ALA A 24 19.69 1.94 15.83
C ALA A 24 18.34 2.62 16.04
N ALA A 25 18.29 3.60 16.94
CA ALA A 25 17.10 4.42 17.11
C ALA A 25 16.90 5.07 15.74
N HIS A 26 16.01 4.50 14.94
CA HIS A 26 15.61 5.09 13.69
C HIS A 26 15.01 6.44 14.08
N ALA A 27 15.67 7.53 13.67
CA ALA A 27 15.06 8.84 13.75
C ALA A 27 13.69 8.73 13.04
N LYS A 28 12.63 9.22 13.66
CA LYS A 28 11.31 9.26 13.02
C LYS A 28 11.47 9.96 11.67
N ASP A 29 11.10 9.26 10.59
CA ASP A 29 11.21 9.78 9.21
C ASP A 29 10.11 10.83 8.90
N PHE A 30 9.23 11.09 9.86
CA PHE A 30 8.10 12.01 9.77
C PHE A 30 7.79 12.68 11.12
N VAL A 31 7.06 13.80 11.04
CA VAL A 31 6.47 14.50 12.19
C VAL A 31 4.95 14.39 12.07
N SER A 32 4.31 13.90 13.13
CA SER A 32 2.85 13.82 13.19
C SER A 32 2.25 15.21 13.42
N ILE A 33 1.26 15.60 12.62
CA ILE A 33 0.35 16.70 12.94
C ILE A 33 -0.84 16.09 13.67
N GLU A 34 -1.01 16.45 14.94
CA GLU A 34 -1.96 15.78 15.84
C GLU A 34 -3.43 16.15 15.54
N PRO A 35 -4.37 15.18 15.49
CA PRO A 35 -5.77 15.49 15.27
C PRO A 35 -6.42 16.13 16.52
N PHE A 36 -7.08 17.27 16.34
CA PHE A 36 -7.88 17.98 17.34
C PHE A 36 -9.39 17.73 17.22
N ALA A 37 -9.82 16.84 16.31
CA ALA A 37 -11.23 16.55 16.04
C ALA A 37 -12.06 16.37 17.34
N GLY A 38 -13.09 17.22 17.48
CA GLY A 38 -14.01 17.19 18.62
C GLY A 38 -13.53 17.87 19.91
N LYS A 39 -12.32 18.45 19.94
CA LYS A 39 -11.82 19.22 21.08
C LYS A 39 -11.92 20.73 20.78
N LYS A 40 -12.60 21.47 21.65
CA LYS A 40 -12.52 22.94 21.61
C LYS A 40 -11.19 23.33 22.23
N VAL A 41 -10.19 23.67 21.41
CA VAL A 41 -8.95 24.25 21.91
C VAL A 41 -9.17 25.74 22.11
N ARG A 42 -9.01 26.17 23.36
CA ARG A 42 -9.06 27.58 23.71
C ARG A 42 -7.68 28.19 23.48
N LEU A 43 -7.60 29.19 22.61
CA LEU A 43 -6.39 30.01 22.48
C LEU A 43 -6.37 31.06 23.58
N ASP A 44 -5.64 30.81 24.66
CA ASP A 44 -5.50 31.74 25.79
C ASP A 44 -4.04 32.01 26.18
N GLY A 45 -3.10 31.51 25.38
CA GLY A 45 -1.67 31.54 25.59
C GLY A 45 -1.14 30.38 26.44
N GLY A 46 -2.02 29.53 27.00
CA GLY A 46 -1.63 28.40 27.82
C GLY A 46 -1.56 27.09 27.05
N LEU A 47 -0.44 26.37 27.15
CA LEU A 47 -0.28 25.06 26.49
C LEU A 47 -0.85 23.86 27.29
N GLY A 48 -1.66 24.12 28.33
CA GLY A 48 -2.18 23.09 29.24
C GLY A 48 -3.20 22.13 28.61
N GLU A 49 -3.95 22.59 27.60
CA GLU A 49 -4.94 21.78 26.88
C GLU A 49 -4.34 21.00 25.69
N TRP A 50 -3.06 21.26 25.37
CA TRP A 50 -2.38 20.64 24.24
C TRP A 50 -1.98 19.19 24.54
N PRO A 51 -1.96 18.31 23.52
CA PRO A 51 -1.38 16.98 23.68
C PRO A 51 0.09 17.02 24.12
N ALA A 52 0.53 15.92 24.72
CA ALA A 52 1.96 15.65 24.84
C ALA A 52 2.59 15.46 23.45
N GLY A 53 3.92 15.60 23.34
CA GLY A 53 4.64 15.33 22.10
C GLY A 53 5.17 16.56 21.36
N PHE A 54 5.41 17.67 22.06
CA PHE A 54 6.14 18.81 21.49
C PHE A 54 7.51 18.36 20.99
N GLU A 55 7.74 18.53 19.68
CA GLU A 55 9.00 18.19 19.03
C GLU A 55 10.05 19.26 19.35
N LYS A 56 11.20 18.83 19.86
CA LYS A 56 12.29 19.73 20.19
C LYS A 56 12.94 20.25 18.92
N LEU A 57 13.01 21.57 18.79
CA LEU A 57 13.75 22.20 17.71
C LEU A 57 15.25 22.07 18.05
N SER A 58 15.98 21.22 17.34
CA SER A 58 17.31 20.75 17.78
C SER A 58 18.47 21.17 16.87
N GLU A 59 18.19 21.63 15.64
CA GLU A 59 19.21 22.14 14.73
C GLU A 59 19.32 23.66 14.77
N SER A 60 20.52 24.16 15.11
CA SER A 60 20.86 25.57 14.89
C SER A 60 21.32 25.78 13.44
N GLN A 61 20.68 26.70 12.72
CA GLN A 61 21.12 27.07 11.38
C GLN A 61 22.20 28.14 11.41
N LYS A 62 22.18 29.01 12.42
CA LYS A 62 23.15 30.08 12.64
C LYS A 62 23.08 30.56 14.10
N GLY A 63 24.21 30.67 14.78
CA GLY A 63 24.30 31.13 16.19
C GLY A 63 24.09 30.03 17.25
N PRO A 64 24.15 30.38 18.55
CA PRO A 64 23.84 29.45 19.63
C PRO A 64 22.37 29.02 19.59
N GLY A 65 22.12 27.75 19.93
CA GLY A 65 20.78 27.18 20.04
C GLY A 65 19.91 27.87 21.11
N VAL A 66 18.58 27.85 20.90
CA VAL A 66 17.52 28.36 21.76
C VAL A 66 16.72 27.12 22.12
N ASP A 67 16.39 26.98 23.39
CA ASP A 67 15.60 25.85 23.87
C ASP A 67 14.14 26.09 23.46
N ALA A 68 13.78 25.57 22.29
CA ALA A 68 12.45 25.71 21.71
C ALA A 68 11.86 24.36 21.31
N SER A 69 10.53 24.28 21.30
CA SER A 69 9.79 23.11 20.82
C SER A 69 8.42 23.52 20.29
N ALA A 70 7.90 22.72 19.37
CA ALA A 70 6.64 23.01 18.70
C ALA A 70 5.78 21.74 18.58
N LEU A 71 4.47 21.94 18.52
CA LEU A 71 3.49 20.92 18.18
C LEU A 71 2.56 21.50 17.11
N LEU A 72 2.37 20.75 16.02
CA LEU A 72 1.33 21.05 15.06
C LEU A 72 0.13 20.14 15.30
N ALA A 73 -1.05 20.72 15.15
CA ALA A 73 -2.30 19.99 15.26
C ALA A 73 -3.28 20.46 14.19
N TYR A 74 -4.35 19.69 13.96
CA TYR A 74 -5.33 20.05 12.93
C TYR A 74 -6.75 19.57 13.24
N ASP A 75 -7.71 20.28 12.67
CA ASP A 75 -9.06 19.78 12.41
C ASP A 75 -9.43 20.02 10.94
N ASP A 76 -10.71 19.88 10.61
CA ASP A 76 -11.20 20.03 9.24
C ASP A 76 -11.03 21.45 8.69
N GLU A 77 -11.03 22.46 9.57
CA GLU A 77 -11.05 23.89 9.22
C GLU A 77 -9.69 24.57 9.45
N PHE A 78 -8.92 24.13 10.43
CA PHE A 78 -7.74 24.83 10.92
C PHE A 78 -6.51 23.93 11.10
N LEU A 79 -5.35 24.53 10.80
CA LEU A 79 -4.04 24.12 11.30
C LEU A 79 -3.76 24.92 12.58
N TYR A 80 -3.27 24.24 13.61
CA TYR A 80 -2.93 24.81 14.89
C TYR A 80 -1.42 24.68 15.15
N LEU A 81 -0.84 25.67 15.83
CA LEU A 81 0.54 25.63 16.32
C LEU A 81 0.55 25.92 17.82
N GLY A 82 1.20 25.05 18.57
CA GLY A 82 1.66 25.32 19.93
C GLY A 82 3.17 25.43 19.89
N PHE A 83 3.72 26.50 20.44
CA PHE A 83 5.14 26.77 20.44
C PHE A 83 5.59 27.26 21.80
N LYS A 84 6.76 26.82 22.26
CA LYS A 84 7.41 27.31 23.48
C LYS A 84 8.88 27.53 23.24
N ALA A 85 9.41 28.63 23.75
CA ALA A 85 10.83 28.93 23.70
C ALA A 85 11.32 29.58 25.00
N LYS A 86 12.52 29.18 25.43
CA LYS A 86 13.29 29.91 26.46
C LYS A 86 14.26 30.85 25.77
N THR A 87 14.01 32.14 25.87
CA THR A 87 14.78 33.17 25.16
C THR A 87 14.80 34.48 25.96
N GLY A 88 15.65 35.41 25.53
CA GLY A 88 15.70 36.77 26.05
C GLY A 88 14.46 37.60 25.66
N PRO A 89 14.52 38.93 25.83
CA PRO A 89 13.44 39.81 25.42
C PRO A 89 13.13 39.69 23.92
N LEU A 90 11.85 39.56 23.56
CA LEU A 90 11.47 39.53 22.13
C LEU A 90 11.46 40.94 21.53
N VAL A 91 12.02 41.07 20.34
CA VAL A 91 11.99 42.23 19.46
C VAL A 91 10.72 42.19 18.61
N ARG A 92 9.89 43.23 18.74
CA ARG A 92 8.55 43.31 18.16
C ARG A 92 8.32 44.63 17.43
N LYS A 93 7.47 44.62 16.40
CA LYS A 93 6.99 45.82 15.71
C LYS A 93 5.48 45.69 15.47
N SER A 94 4.82 46.83 15.24
CA SER A 94 3.39 46.87 14.94
C SER A 94 3.02 46.28 13.57
N ALA A 95 3.98 46.26 12.64
CA ALA A 95 3.84 45.68 11.31
C ALA A 95 4.79 44.48 11.15
N PRO A 96 4.35 43.41 10.46
CA PRO A 96 5.20 42.26 10.19
C PRO A 96 6.35 42.67 9.27
N GLY A 97 7.53 42.09 9.49
CA GLY A 97 8.71 42.43 8.71
C GLY A 97 10.02 42.01 9.36
N PRO A 98 11.15 42.27 8.71
CA PRO A 98 12.46 41.80 9.15
C PRO A 98 12.89 42.41 10.49
N GLY A 99 13.79 41.71 11.19
CA GLY A 99 14.35 42.14 12.47
C GLY A 99 13.33 42.09 13.61
N GLN A 100 12.52 41.04 13.65
CA GLN A 100 11.58 40.71 14.71
C GLN A 100 11.70 39.23 15.03
N ASP A 101 11.37 38.86 16.26
CA ASP A 101 11.20 37.47 16.63
C ASP A 101 10.04 36.87 15.83
N VAL A 102 10.26 35.69 15.25
CA VAL A 102 9.27 35.04 14.38
C VAL A 102 9.38 33.53 14.46
N VAL A 103 8.24 32.87 14.58
CA VAL A 103 8.10 31.44 14.33
C VAL A 103 7.64 31.26 12.88
N THR A 104 8.38 30.50 12.09
CA THR A 104 8.07 30.22 10.69
C THR A 104 7.71 28.75 10.51
N ILE A 105 6.59 28.46 9.86
CA ILE A 105 6.27 27.14 9.31
C ILE A 105 6.43 27.23 7.81
N GLU A 106 7.28 26.40 7.23
CA GLU A 106 7.28 26.15 5.79
C GLU A 106 6.61 24.81 5.53
N LEU A 107 5.54 24.84 4.75
CA LEU A 107 4.74 23.67 4.43
C LEU A 107 4.68 23.49 2.92
N TYR A 108 5.38 22.47 2.45
CA TYR A 108 5.40 22.01 1.08
C TYR A 108 4.22 21.08 0.80
N PHE A 109 3.52 21.39 -0.29
CA PHE A 109 2.43 20.60 -0.85
C PHE A 109 2.93 19.93 -2.14
N PRO A 110 2.79 18.60 -2.25
CA PRO A 110 3.14 17.88 -3.48
C PRO A 110 2.28 18.34 -4.66
N PRO A 111 2.76 18.15 -5.90
CA PRO A 111 1.95 18.43 -7.07
C PRO A 111 0.74 17.49 -7.06
N ALA A 112 -0.44 18.03 -7.34
CA ALA A 112 -1.67 17.28 -7.54
C ALA A 112 -2.24 17.63 -8.90
N SER A 113 -3.06 16.76 -9.49
CA SER A 113 -3.60 16.95 -10.85
C SER A 113 -4.08 18.37 -11.11
N GLY A 114 -3.42 19.05 -12.06
CA GLY A 114 -3.68 20.45 -12.45
C GLY A 114 -3.03 21.54 -11.57
N SER A 115 -2.26 21.19 -10.55
CA SER A 115 -1.61 22.12 -9.61
C SER A 115 -0.11 21.84 -9.49
N ALA A 116 0.70 22.89 -9.63
CA ALA A 116 2.13 22.81 -9.37
C ALA A 116 2.41 22.55 -7.88
N GLU A 117 3.56 21.95 -7.59
CA GLU A 117 4.06 21.89 -6.21
C GLU A 117 4.22 23.31 -5.65
N LYS A 118 3.92 23.49 -4.36
CA LYS A 118 4.00 24.80 -3.72
C LYS A 118 4.43 24.67 -2.27
N THR A 119 5.37 25.51 -1.86
CA THR A 119 5.70 25.71 -0.45
C THR A 119 5.03 26.99 0.02
N HIS A 120 4.20 26.88 1.04
CA HIS A 120 3.65 28.03 1.75
C HIS A 120 4.55 28.39 2.94
N ARG A 121 4.79 29.68 3.13
CA ARG A 121 5.49 30.19 4.31
C ARG A 121 4.49 30.86 5.24
N ILE A 122 4.41 30.39 6.47
CA ILE A 122 3.55 30.89 7.53
C ILE A 122 4.44 31.52 8.60
N ASP A 123 4.43 32.84 8.72
CA ASP A 123 5.17 33.59 9.73
C ASP A 123 4.23 34.01 10.86
N LEU A 124 4.60 33.66 12.08
CA LEU A 124 3.89 34.01 13.31
C LEU A 124 4.78 34.94 14.13
N TYR A 125 4.33 36.19 14.26
CA TYR A 125 5.00 37.22 15.05
C TYR A 125 4.37 37.27 16.44
N PRO A 126 5.12 37.00 17.52
CA PRO A 126 4.61 37.11 18.89
C PRO A 126 4.09 38.52 19.21
N GLY A 127 3.01 38.59 19.98
CA GLY A 127 2.39 39.84 20.43
C GLY A 127 3.07 40.41 21.68
N ASP A 128 2.42 41.35 22.36
CA ASP A 128 2.77 41.78 23.73
C ASP A 128 1.42 41.94 24.44
N PRO A 129 1.03 41.01 25.35
CA PRO A 129 -0.31 40.98 25.92
C PRO A 129 -0.79 42.33 26.44
N GLY A 130 -1.91 42.80 25.90
CA GLY A 130 -2.51 44.10 26.24
C GLY A 130 -1.91 45.32 25.52
N LYS A 131 -0.85 45.15 24.73
CA LYS A 131 -0.17 46.25 24.01
C LYS A 131 -0.07 46.03 22.51
N LEU A 132 0.23 44.80 22.08
CA LEU A 132 0.43 44.45 20.68
C LEU A 132 -0.20 43.08 20.38
N PRO A 133 -1.10 42.95 19.38
CA PRO A 133 -1.60 41.64 18.99
C PRO A 133 -0.52 40.82 18.29
N ALA A 134 -0.51 39.51 18.52
CA ALA A 134 0.26 38.59 17.69
C ALA A 134 -0.30 38.57 16.25
N LEU A 135 0.55 38.28 15.28
CA LEU A 135 0.19 38.33 13.85
C LEU A 135 0.52 37.02 13.15
N VAL A 136 -0.37 36.59 12.26
CA VAL A 136 -0.14 35.48 11.33
C VAL A 136 -0.09 36.02 9.91
N VAL A 137 0.97 35.68 9.19
CA VAL A 137 1.23 36.09 7.81
C VAL A 137 1.47 34.84 6.97
N VAL A 138 0.74 34.68 5.87
CA VAL A 138 0.93 33.58 4.91
C VAL A 138 1.39 34.17 3.58
N ASP A 139 2.52 33.67 3.07
CA ASP A 139 3.14 34.13 1.82
C ASP A 139 3.27 35.67 1.76
N GLY A 140 3.65 36.28 2.88
CA GLY A 140 3.80 37.74 3.00
C GLY A 140 2.50 38.54 3.22
N THR A 141 1.34 37.88 3.23
CA THR A 141 0.03 38.52 3.44
C THR A 141 -0.54 38.21 4.82
N LYS A 142 -0.95 39.24 5.57
CA LYS A 142 -1.61 39.08 6.88
C LYS A 142 -2.93 38.32 6.72
N VAL A 143 -3.16 37.29 7.54
CA VAL A 143 -4.39 36.50 7.55
C VAL A 143 -5.30 37.00 8.67
N SER A 144 -6.33 37.78 8.32
CA SER A 144 -7.23 38.40 9.31
C SER A 144 -8.11 37.40 10.07
N SER A 145 -8.40 36.24 9.47
CA SER A 145 -9.18 35.16 10.07
C SER A 145 -8.35 34.21 10.94
N ALA A 146 -7.03 34.37 10.95
CA ALA A 146 -6.15 33.61 11.83
C ALA A 146 -6.08 34.29 13.21
N GLN A 147 -5.85 33.49 14.24
CA GLN A 147 -5.68 33.96 15.62
C GLN A 147 -4.33 33.50 16.13
N ALA A 148 -3.65 34.35 16.88
CA ALA A 148 -2.44 33.99 17.61
C ALA A 148 -2.44 34.68 18.97
N VAL A 149 -1.95 33.99 20.00
CA VAL A 149 -1.89 34.49 21.38
C VAL A 149 -0.54 34.11 21.97
N GLU A 150 0.17 35.10 22.48
CA GLU A 150 1.40 34.90 23.25
C GLU A 150 1.07 34.91 24.75
N ALA A 151 1.73 34.04 25.52
CA ALA A 151 1.87 34.18 26.96
C ALA A 151 3.36 34.26 27.36
N PRO A 152 3.81 35.36 27.98
CA PRO A 152 5.14 35.43 28.58
C PRO A 152 5.30 34.37 29.67
N THR A 153 6.45 33.71 29.68
CA THR A 153 6.88 32.86 30.80
C THR A 153 8.05 33.54 31.51
N GLY A 154 8.35 33.16 32.75
CA GLY A 154 9.46 33.76 33.50
C GLY A 154 10.84 33.62 32.84
N SER A 155 10.98 32.80 31.80
CA SER A 155 12.23 32.54 31.07
C SER A 155 12.09 32.56 29.54
N GLY A 156 10.98 33.07 28.99
CA GLY A 156 10.70 33.04 27.56
C GLY A 156 9.22 33.27 27.25
N PHE A 157 8.65 32.51 26.32
CA PHE A 157 7.24 32.64 25.94
C PHE A 157 6.64 31.35 25.40
N ASP A 158 5.32 31.24 25.55
CA ASP A 158 4.46 30.31 24.84
C ASP A 158 3.68 31.08 23.76
N LEU A 159 3.43 30.43 22.63
CA LEU A 159 2.66 30.97 21.52
C LEU A 159 1.71 29.90 21.01
N GLU A 160 0.43 30.27 20.94
CA GLU A 160 -0.59 29.47 20.29
C GLU A 160 -1.09 30.17 19.04
N ALA A 161 -1.41 29.40 18.00
CA ALA A 161 -2.04 29.93 16.81
C ALA A 161 -3.06 28.98 16.20
N LYS A 162 -4.06 29.58 15.55
CA LYS A 162 -5.11 28.94 14.76
C LYS A 162 -5.13 29.57 13.38
N ILE A 163 -4.81 28.78 12.38
CA ILE A 163 -4.60 29.19 11.00
C ILE A 163 -5.61 28.44 10.13
N PRO A 164 -6.53 29.11 9.42
CA PRO A 164 -7.49 28.40 8.59
C PRO A 164 -6.79 27.73 7.41
N TRP A 165 -7.14 26.47 7.12
CA TRP A 165 -6.61 25.77 5.95
C TRP A 165 -6.87 26.54 4.66
N SER A 166 -7.95 27.32 4.59
CA SER A 166 -8.29 28.15 3.43
C SER A 166 -7.30 29.28 3.14
N ALA A 167 -6.43 29.65 4.09
CA ALA A 167 -5.33 30.58 3.87
C ALA A 167 -4.19 29.96 3.05
N LEU A 168 -4.10 28.63 3.03
CA LEU A 168 -3.13 27.87 2.24
C LEU A 168 -3.83 27.39 0.97
N SER A 169 -3.59 28.06 -0.16
CA SER A 169 -4.28 27.78 -1.42
C SER A 169 -4.26 26.30 -1.81
N SER A 170 -3.15 25.60 -1.54
CA SER A 170 -2.99 24.18 -1.86
C SER A 170 -3.76 23.23 -0.93
N ALA A 171 -4.04 23.63 0.32
CA ALA A 171 -4.70 22.80 1.33
C ALA A 171 -6.20 22.57 1.07
N ARG A 172 -6.76 23.28 0.08
CA ARG A 172 -8.13 23.08 -0.42
C ARG A 172 -8.33 21.74 -1.13
N ARG A 173 -7.25 21.10 -1.55
CA ARG A 173 -7.27 19.80 -2.23
C ARG A 173 -6.28 18.82 -1.64
N VAL A 174 -5.10 19.31 -1.25
CA VAL A 174 -3.98 18.47 -0.85
C VAL A 174 -3.79 18.52 0.67
N ARG A 175 -4.04 17.40 1.35
CA ARG A 175 -3.81 17.22 2.79
C ARG A 175 -2.99 15.96 3.12
N VAL A 176 -2.24 15.46 2.14
CA VAL A 176 -1.39 14.27 2.25
C VAL A 176 -0.07 14.48 1.56
N GLY A 177 0.95 13.72 1.95
CA GLY A 177 2.32 13.87 1.45
C GLY A 177 2.90 15.25 1.76
N LEU A 178 2.36 15.94 2.77
CA LEU A 178 2.86 17.23 3.21
C LEU A 178 4.29 17.05 3.71
N ARG A 179 5.12 18.06 3.45
CA ARG A 179 6.49 18.09 3.97
C ARG A 179 6.72 19.46 4.57
N GLY A 180 7.50 19.55 5.62
CA GLY A 180 7.67 20.85 6.23
C GLY A 180 8.84 20.98 7.14
N ARG A 181 8.99 22.21 7.64
CA ARG A 181 9.84 22.56 8.75
C ARG A 181 9.18 23.66 9.55
N ILE A 182 9.45 23.66 10.84
CA ILE A 182 9.13 24.75 11.75
C ILE A 182 10.45 25.39 12.14
N SER A 183 10.57 26.69 12.24
CA SER A 183 11.79 27.35 12.71
C SER A 183 11.49 28.57 13.57
N PHE A 184 12.38 28.92 14.49
CA PHE A 184 12.32 30.19 15.22
C PHE A 184 13.51 31.08 14.85
N SER A 185 13.28 32.38 14.73
CA SER A 185 14.34 33.37 14.51
C SER A 185 14.32 34.37 15.65
N ASP A 186 15.44 34.48 16.35
CA ASP A 186 15.65 35.41 17.45
C ASP A 186 16.28 36.71 16.90
N ALA A 187 15.56 37.82 17.03
CA ALA A 187 15.98 39.10 16.47
C ALA A 187 16.79 39.98 17.45
N ASP A 188 16.81 39.65 18.74
CA ASP A 188 17.65 40.34 19.74
C ASP A 188 19.15 40.15 19.44
N LYS A 189 19.47 39.06 18.72
CA LYS A 189 20.83 38.75 18.26
C LYS A 189 20.86 38.56 16.74
N PRO A 190 21.09 39.63 15.95
CA PRO A 190 21.09 39.57 14.49
C PRO A 190 21.98 38.45 13.95
N GLY A 191 21.36 37.48 13.26
CA GLY A 191 22.04 36.30 12.73
C GLY A 191 21.77 35.00 13.50
N ASN A 192 20.94 35.01 14.53
CA ASN A 192 20.50 33.80 15.22
C ASN A 192 19.22 33.23 14.58
N THR A 193 19.35 32.30 13.62
CA THR A 193 18.22 31.44 13.22
C THR A 193 18.28 30.21 14.08
N VAL A 194 17.36 30.14 15.04
CA VAL A 194 17.49 29.22 16.13
C VAL A 194 16.34 28.24 16.15
N ALA A 195 16.72 27.02 15.80
CA ALA A 195 15.98 25.80 16.03
C ALA A 195 14.92 25.51 14.95
N ALA A 196 15.16 24.45 14.17
CA ALA A 196 14.19 23.88 13.24
C ALA A 196 13.57 22.58 13.83
N GLY A 197 12.24 22.47 13.77
CA GLY A 197 11.44 21.34 14.28
C GLY A 197 11.48 20.10 13.42
N THR A 198 12.10 20.23 12.26
CA THR A 198 12.69 19.09 11.59
C THR A 198 14.10 19.43 11.15
N THR A 199 15.01 18.54 11.50
CA THR A 199 16.47 18.62 11.44
C THR A 199 16.99 18.65 10.00
N SER A 200 16.57 19.63 9.20
CA SER A 200 17.11 19.73 7.85
C SER A 200 17.13 21.15 7.30
N LYS A 201 18.28 21.53 6.74
CA LYS A 201 18.43 22.67 5.79
C LYS A 201 17.76 22.41 4.43
N LYS A 202 17.00 21.32 4.31
CA LYS A 202 16.39 20.88 3.06
C LYS A 202 15.15 21.75 2.75
N THR A 203 14.81 21.82 1.48
CA THR A 203 13.68 22.59 0.96
C THR A 203 12.80 21.72 0.06
N GLY A 204 11.54 22.12 -0.11
CA GLY A 204 10.57 21.44 -0.96
C GLY A 204 10.45 19.93 -0.67
N LYS A 205 10.56 19.11 -1.72
CA LYS A 205 10.50 17.64 -1.64
C LYS A 205 11.56 17.00 -0.74
N ALA A 206 12.66 17.69 -0.44
CA ALA A 206 13.70 17.16 0.43
C ALA A 206 13.35 17.34 1.92
N MET A 207 12.36 18.17 2.25
CA MET A 207 11.86 18.29 3.62
C MET A 207 11.22 16.98 4.11
N PRO A 208 11.27 16.71 5.42
CA PRO A 208 10.63 15.53 6.02
C PRO A 208 9.11 15.64 5.99
N TYR A 209 8.45 14.48 6.08
CA TYR A 209 7.00 14.39 6.01
C TYR A 209 6.34 14.96 7.26
N PHE A 210 5.28 15.72 7.05
CA PHE A 210 4.31 16.10 8.06
C PHE A 210 3.05 15.28 7.81
N THR A 211 2.75 14.31 8.68
CA THR A 211 1.71 13.33 8.45
C THR A 211 0.44 13.69 9.20
N LEU A 212 -0.71 13.57 8.52
CA LEU A 212 -2.01 13.55 9.18
C LEU A 212 -2.34 12.13 9.66
N ALA A 213 -3.44 11.95 10.40
CA ALA A 213 -3.76 10.69 11.09
C ALA A 213 -3.61 9.41 10.23
N GLY A 214 -4.18 9.38 9.02
CA GLY A 214 -4.04 8.23 8.11
C GLY A 214 -2.59 7.92 7.71
N GLU A 215 -1.78 8.95 7.42
CA GLU A 215 -0.36 8.79 7.09
C GLU A 215 0.49 8.47 8.32
N THR A 216 0.14 8.98 9.51
CA THR A 216 0.79 8.64 10.78
C THR A 216 0.60 7.15 11.09
N GLY A 217 -0.61 6.62 10.92
CA GLY A 217 -0.89 5.20 11.07
C GLY A 217 -0.11 4.33 10.08
N LEU A 218 0.00 4.78 8.82
CA LEU A 218 0.84 4.11 7.82
C LEU A 218 2.33 4.14 8.22
N GLY A 219 2.82 5.26 8.75
CA GLY A 219 4.19 5.40 9.24
C GLY A 219 4.52 4.41 10.34
N GLN A 220 3.65 4.30 11.34
CA GLN A 220 3.81 3.33 12.43
C GLN A 220 3.78 1.89 11.92
N PHE A 221 2.93 1.57 10.94
CA PHE A 221 2.92 0.26 10.29
C PHE A 221 4.26 -0.03 9.60
N LEU A 222 4.78 0.91 8.79
CA LEU A 222 6.03 0.72 8.07
C LEU A 222 7.23 0.59 9.02
N GLU A 223 7.28 1.39 10.08
CA GLU A 223 8.29 1.30 11.14
C GLU A 223 8.27 -0.10 11.81
N SER A 224 7.08 -0.64 12.12
CA SER A 224 6.94 -1.99 12.69
C SER A 224 7.46 -3.10 11.76
N ARG A 225 7.56 -2.80 10.45
CA ARG A 225 8.08 -3.70 9.41
C ARG A 225 9.54 -3.37 9.03
N GLY A 226 10.21 -2.49 9.76
CA GLY A 226 11.58 -2.05 9.45
C GLY A 226 11.68 -1.45 8.04
N THR A 227 10.65 -0.73 7.62
CA THR A 227 10.56 -0.06 6.32
C THR A 227 10.47 1.45 6.56
N PRO A 228 11.33 2.27 5.92
CA PRO A 228 11.32 3.71 6.13
C PRO A 228 10.04 4.35 5.58
N PHE A 229 9.66 5.51 6.11
CA PHE A 229 8.49 6.27 5.63
C PHE A 229 8.73 7.02 4.31
N ARG A 230 9.89 6.78 3.69
CA ARG A 230 10.21 7.26 2.35
C ARG A 230 9.75 6.24 1.30
N PRO A 231 8.81 6.59 0.41
CA PRO A 231 8.39 5.68 -0.65
C PRO A 231 9.45 5.57 -1.75
N ASP A 232 9.46 4.43 -2.42
CA ASP A 232 10.24 4.22 -3.65
C ASP A 232 9.62 4.97 -4.83
N ARG A 233 8.27 5.03 -4.86
CA ARG A 233 7.47 5.76 -5.85
C ARG A 233 6.22 6.30 -5.20
N GLU A 234 5.75 7.46 -5.65
CA GLU A 234 4.50 8.05 -5.19
C GLU A 234 3.83 8.85 -6.29
N ALA A 235 2.50 8.90 -6.26
CA ALA A 235 1.66 9.74 -7.10
C ALA A 235 0.50 10.32 -6.27
N TYR A 236 -0.07 11.40 -6.79
CA TYR A 236 -1.12 12.17 -6.12
C TYR A 236 -2.27 12.43 -7.10
N GLY A 237 -3.50 12.13 -6.69
CA GLY A 237 -4.70 12.27 -7.52
C GLY A 237 -5.97 12.10 -6.69
N ASP A 238 -7.08 12.62 -7.19
CA ASP A 238 -8.41 12.51 -6.56
C ASP A 238 -9.03 11.18 -6.99
N LEU A 239 -8.93 10.16 -6.13
CA LEU A 239 -9.40 8.81 -6.44
C LEU A 239 -10.92 8.68 -6.31
N ASP A 240 -11.52 9.48 -5.44
CA ASP A 240 -12.92 9.32 -5.02
C ASP A 240 -13.86 10.27 -5.76
N GLY A 241 -13.30 11.33 -6.37
CA GLY A 241 -14.01 12.39 -7.08
C GLY A 241 -14.58 13.46 -6.16
N ASP A 242 -14.05 13.61 -4.94
CA ASP A 242 -14.56 14.55 -3.94
C ASP A 242 -13.80 15.89 -3.94
N GLY A 243 -12.84 16.04 -4.85
CA GLY A 243 -11.97 17.21 -5.00
C GLY A 243 -10.72 17.16 -4.13
N GLN A 244 -10.67 16.28 -3.13
CA GLN A 244 -9.49 16.03 -2.30
C GLN A 244 -8.56 15.04 -2.99
N VAL A 245 -7.30 15.09 -2.58
CA VAL A 245 -6.23 14.33 -3.21
C VAL A 245 -5.79 13.22 -2.27
N GLU A 246 -5.74 12.01 -2.83
CA GLU A 246 -5.11 10.85 -2.24
C GLU A 246 -3.66 10.74 -2.72
N ARG A 247 -2.86 10.13 -1.85
CA ARG A 247 -1.49 9.72 -2.12
C ARG A 247 -1.47 8.21 -2.33
N VAL A 248 -1.03 7.79 -3.51
CA VAL A 248 -0.70 6.40 -3.80
C VAL A 248 0.81 6.23 -3.74
N ALA A 249 1.30 5.36 -2.86
CA ALA A 249 2.73 5.20 -2.62
C ALA A 249 3.15 3.73 -2.55
N LEU A 250 4.32 3.45 -3.13
CA LEU A 250 4.99 2.16 -3.08
C LEU A 250 6.13 2.21 -2.04
N TYR A 251 6.08 1.29 -1.08
CA TYR A 251 7.13 1.07 -0.09
C TYR A 251 7.61 -0.38 -0.18
N ARG A 252 8.76 -0.60 -0.81
CA ARG A 252 9.27 -1.92 -1.20
C ARG A 252 8.25 -2.66 -2.09
N HIS A 253 7.40 -3.49 -1.49
CA HIS A 253 6.33 -4.24 -2.16
C HIS A 253 4.93 -3.83 -1.67
N TYR A 254 4.82 -2.89 -0.72
CA TYR A 254 3.56 -2.39 -0.21
C TYR A 254 3.04 -1.25 -1.09
N LEU A 255 1.95 -1.48 -1.82
CA LEU A 255 1.18 -0.43 -2.46
C LEU A 255 0.14 0.11 -1.48
N THR A 256 0.14 1.41 -1.26
CA THR A 256 -0.67 2.08 -0.24
C THR A 256 -1.50 3.20 -0.83
N VAL A 257 -2.65 3.49 -0.21
CA VAL A 257 -3.44 4.71 -0.47
C VAL A 257 -3.75 5.37 0.87
N ALA A 258 -3.50 6.68 0.96
CA ALA A 258 -3.91 7.52 2.08
C ALA A 258 -4.42 8.86 1.55
N GLY A 259 -5.46 9.43 2.17
CA GLY A 259 -6.10 10.67 1.75
C GLY A 259 -6.66 11.42 2.95
N GLY A 260 -6.91 12.72 2.79
CA GLY A 260 -7.53 13.53 3.85
C GLY A 260 -8.99 13.12 4.11
N ASN A 261 -9.69 12.68 3.05
CA ASN A 261 -11.06 12.20 3.11
C ASN A 261 -11.17 10.69 2.86
N TYR A 262 -10.18 10.08 2.21
CA TYR A 262 -10.11 8.63 2.03
C TYR A 262 -10.30 7.90 3.36
N ARG A 263 -11.37 7.11 3.46
CA ARG A 263 -11.79 6.41 4.70
C ARG A 263 -11.82 7.33 5.93
N GLY A 264 -12.36 8.53 5.75
CA GLY A 264 -12.51 9.54 6.79
C GLY A 264 -11.18 10.12 7.31
N GLY A 265 -10.09 10.00 6.53
CA GLY A 265 -8.79 10.57 6.87
C GLY A 265 -8.03 9.86 8.00
N LYS A 266 -8.54 8.73 8.47
CA LYS A 266 -8.05 8.00 9.66
C LYS A 266 -7.43 6.66 9.34
N GLU A 267 -7.69 6.14 8.14
CA GLU A 267 -7.19 4.84 7.70
C GLU A 267 -6.38 4.96 6.41
N PHE A 268 -5.69 3.89 6.07
CA PHE A 268 -5.00 3.73 4.80
C PHE A 268 -5.37 2.37 4.18
N PHE A 269 -5.28 2.28 2.86
CA PHE A 269 -5.29 1.01 2.15
C PHE A 269 -3.88 0.47 2.02
N LEU A 270 -3.77 -0.86 2.05
CA LEU A 270 -2.53 -1.60 1.84
C LEU A 270 -2.80 -2.82 0.97
N SER A 271 -1.96 -3.02 -0.04
CA SER A 271 -1.84 -4.27 -0.78
C SER A 271 -0.36 -4.63 -0.92
N GLU A 272 -0.05 -5.91 -0.78
CA GLU A 272 1.27 -6.42 -1.13
C GLU A 272 1.28 -6.76 -2.63
N LEU A 273 2.24 -6.19 -3.34
CA LEU A 273 2.51 -6.53 -4.73
C LEU A 273 3.46 -7.72 -4.74
N ASP A 274 3.20 -8.68 -5.62
CA ASP A 274 4.11 -9.79 -5.90
C ASP A 274 5.34 -9.29 -6.69
N ILE A 275 6.23 -8.57 -6.01
CA ILE A 275 7.51 -8.06 -6.49
C ILE A 275 8.58 -8.25 -5.42
N SER A 276 9.79 -8.60 -5.84
CA SER A 276 10.95 -8.70 -4.95
C SER A 276 11.77 -7.40 -4.87
N ASP A 277 11.62 -6.51 -5.85
CA ASP A 277 12.34 -5.24 -5.98
C ASP A 277 11.35 -4.13 -6.41
N PRO A 278 11.28 -2.98 -5.73
CA PRO A 278 10.47 -1.83 -6.16
C PRO A 278 10.78 -1.33 -7.59
N ASN A 279 11.98 -1.58 -8.12
CA ASN A 279 12.34 -1.28 -9.52
C ASN A 279 11.55 -2.11 -10.55
N ALA A 280 10.90 -3.19 -10.12
CA ALA A 280 9.96 -3.94 -10.94
C ALA A 280 8.74 -3.08 -11.32
N ILE A 281 8.38 -2.08 -10.51
CA ILE A 281 7.40 -1.07 -10.91
C ILE A 281 8.11 -0.05 -11.78
N ARG A 282 7.72 0.05 -13.05
CA ARG A 282 8.30 0.95 -14.06
C ARG A 282 7.52 2.26 -14.18
N ARG A 283 6.21 2.21 -13.96
CA ARG A 283 5.28 3.33 -13.99
C ARG A 283 4.34 3.24 -12.79
N LEU A 284 4.11 4.37 -12.14
CA LEU A 284 3.11 4.57 -11.10
C LEU A 284 2.64 6.02 -11.25
N GLU A 285 1.43 6.20 -11.75
CA GLU A 285 0.83 7.52 -11.95
C GLU A 285 -0.68 7.48 -11.69
N LEU A 286 -1.25 8.64 -11.40
CA LEU A 286 -2.68 8.84 -11.28
C LEU A 286 -3.17 9.72 -12.42
N THR A 287 -4.22 9.31 -13.10
CA THR A 287 -4.75 10.03 -14.26
C THR A 287 -6.25 9.89 -14.38
N ASP A 288 -6.93 10.94 -14.82
CA ASP A 288 -8.38 10.95 -15.01
C ASP A 288 -8.74 10.31 -16.34
N LEU A 289 -8.97 8.99 -16.31
CA LEU A 289 -9.45 8.23 -17.46
C LEU A 289 -10.97 8.40 -17.55
N GLY A 290 -11.46 8.94 -18.66
CA GLY A 290 -12.88 9.24 -18.82
C GLY A 290 -13.27 10.71 -18.59
N LYS A 291 -12.38 11.53 -18.00
CA LYS A 291 -12.63 12.97 -17.72
C LYS A 291 -13.81 13.19 -16.78
N ASP A 292 -13.99 12.32 -15.81
CA ASP A 292 -15.06 12.41 -14.82
C ASP A 292 -14.60 13.09 -13.52
N GLY A 293 -13.34 13.51 -13.45
CA GLY A 293 -12.71 14.13 -12.29
C GLY A 293 -12.11 13.13 -11.30
N LYS A 294 -12.37 11.84 -11.47
CA LYS A 294 -11.76 10.76 -10.69
C LYS A 294 -10.50 10.29 -11.36
N HIS A 295 -9.52 9.87 -10.57
CA HIS A 295 -8.25 9.40 -11.06
C HIS A 295 -8.15 7.88 -10.91
N GLU A 296 -7.62 7.24 -11.94
CA GLU A 296 -7.23 5.85 -11.93
C GLU A 296 -5.71 5.74 -11.75
N LEU A 297 -5.29 4.70 -11.04
CA LEU A 297 -3.89 4.32 -10.92
C LEU A 297 -3.47 3.55 -12.16
N VAL A 298 -2.54 4.11 -12.93
CA VAL A 298 -1.87 3.42 -14.03
C VAL A 298 -0.50 2.95 -13.56
N LEU A 299 -0.30 1.63 -13.62
CA LEU A 299 0.88 0.94 -13.13
C LEU A 299 1.48 0.07 -14.22
N ILE A 300 2.80 0.12 -14.41
CA ILE A 300 3.53 -0.87 -15.23
C ILE A 300 4.40 -1.70 -14.30
N LYS A 301 4.12 -3.00 -14.23
CA LYS A 301 4.81 -3.98 -13.38
C LYS A 301 5.58 -4.99 -14.21
N ARG A 302 6.84 -5.19 -13.87
CA ARG A 302 7.69 -6.26 -14.39
C ARG A 302 7.42 -7.59 -13.70
N LEU A 303 7.36 -8.64 -14.49
CA LEU A 303 7.32 -10.05 -14.10
C LEU A 303 8.62 -10.73 -14.53
N GLY A 304 9.35 -11.27 -13.56
CA GLY A 304 10.68 -11.85 -13.77
C GLY A 304 11.80 -10.93 -13.28
N THR A 305 12.86 -11.54 -12.74
CA THR A 305 14.03 -10.85 -12.16
C THR A 305 15.24 -10.86 -13.09
N ASP A 306 15.24 -11.70 -14.13
CA ASP A 306 16.32 -11.76 -15.11
C ASP A 306 16.21 -10.56 -16.08
N PRO A 307 17.22 -9.69 -16.18
CA PRO A 307 17.20 -8.57 -17.13
C PRO A 307 17.16 -8.99 -18.60
N LYS A 308 17.43 -10.26 -18.91
CA LYS A 308 17.34 -10.84 -20.26
C LYS A 308 16.06 -11.67 -20.47
N LYS A 309 15.27 -11.91 -19.43
CA LYS A 309 14.03 -12.69 -19.52
C LYS A 309 12.97 -12.15 -18.56
N TYR A 310 12.10 -11.29 -19.07
CA TYR A 310 11.01 -10.71 -18.29
C TYR A 310 9.85 -10.25 -19.17
N ARG A 311 8.70 -10.04 -18.54
CA ARG A 311 7.51 -9.44 -19.14
C ARG A 311 7.10 -8.21 -18.36
N GLU A 312 6.41 -7.25 -18.98
CA GLU A 312 5.83 -6.11 -18.26
C GLU A 312 4.34 -6.02 -18.55
N LEU A 313 3.56 -5.88 -17.48
CA LEU A 313 2.11 -5.70 -17.51
C LEU A 313 1.77 -4.25 -17.23
N LEU A 314 0.94 -3.66 -18.09
CA LEU A 314 0.20 -2.45 -17.78
C LEU A 314 -1.08 -2.84 -17.05
N GLN A 315 -1.28 -2.29 -15.87
CA GLN A 315 -2.45 -2.49 -15.03
C GLN A 315 -3.09 -1.13 -14.73
N VAL A 316 -4.41 -1.07 -14.75
CA VAL A 316 -5.17 0.12 -14.33
C VAL A 316 -6.07 -0.26 -13.17
N PHE A 317 -6.05 0.54 -12.11
CA PHE A 317 -6.87 0.36 -10.93
C PHE A 317 -7.77 1.56 -10.68
N ALA A 318 -8.98 1.30 -10.22
CA ALA A 318 -9.91 2.30 -9.69
C ALA A 318 -10.19 2.06 -8.20
N ALA A 319 -10.59 3.10 -7.49
CA ALA A 319 -11.06 3.03 -6.10
C ALA A 319 -12.57 3.35 -6.05
N PRO A 320 -13.45 2.39 -6.33
CA PRO A 320 -14.90 2.66 -6.26
C PRO A 320 -15.29 3.08 -4.85
N ASP A 321 -15.99 4.21 -4.74
CA ASP A 321 -16.57 4.77 -3.52
C ASP A 321 -15.56 5.01 -2.37
N GLY A 322 -14.30 5.39 -2.64
CA GLY A 322 -13.29 5.51 -1.57
C GLY A 322 -12.82 4.18 -0.99
N GLY A 323 -13.11 3.10 -1.70
CA GLY A 323 -12.81 1.75 -1.30
C GLY A 323 -11.38 1.30 -1.62
N ALA A 324 -11.18 -0.01 -1.54
CA ALA A 324 -9.93 -0.65 -1.96
C ALA A 324 -9.69 -0.49 -3.47
N LEU A 325 -8.43 -0.37 -3.87
CA LEU A 325 -8.04 -0.42 -5.28
C LEU A 325 -8.49 -1.74 -5.92
N ARG A 326 -9.14 -1.65 -7.08
CA ARG A 326 -9.57 -2.78 -7.90
C ARG A 326 -8.99 -2.64 -9.30
N GLU A 327 -8.38 -3.71 -9.80
CA GLU A 327 -7.92 -3.75 -11.18
C GLU A 327 -9.12 -3.75 -12.13
N ILE A 328 -9.14 -2.79 -13.05
CA ILE A 328 -10.19 -2.60 -14.06
C ILE A 328 -9.69 -2.82 -15.49
N PHE A 329 -8.39 -3.04 -15.65
CA PHE A 329 -7.75 -3.32 -16.93
C PHE A 329 -6.36 -3.92 -16.72
N VAL A 330 -5.99 -4.86 -17.59
CA VAL A 330 -4.64 -5.42 -17.64
C VAL A 330 -4.28 -5.86 -19.05
N THR A 331 -3.03 -5.60 -19.45
CA THR A 331 -2.49 -6.02 -20.75
C THR A 331 -0.97 -6.13 -20.67
N GLU A 332 -0.41 -7.02 -21.46
CA GLU A 332 1.03 -7.12 -21.64
C GLU A 332 1.52 -6.00 -22.57
N VAL A 333 2.66 -5.40 -22.23
CA VAL A 333 3.24 -4.28 -23.00
C VAL A 333 4.72 -4.46 -23.32
N THR A 334 5.43 -5.35 -22.61
CA THR A 334 6.84 -5.65 -22.89
C THR A 334 7.10 -7.15 -22.75
N ILE A 335 7.87 -7.72 -23.69
CA ILE A 335 8.35 -9.10 -23.66
C ILE A 335 9.83 -9.07 -23.99
N VAL A 336 10.66 -9.61 -23.09
CA VAL A 336 12.10 -9.72 -23.25
C VAL A 336 12.53 -11.15 -23.05
N THR A 337 13.31 -11.67 -23.99
CA THR A 337 13.97 -12.96 -23.91
C THR A 337 15.40 -12.85 -24.43
N PRO A 338 16.24 -13.89 -24.26
CA PRO A 338 17.56 -13.93 -24.89
C PRO A 338 17.49 -13.83 -26.43
N GLU A 339 16.39 -14.26 -27.03
CA GLU A 339 16.15 -14.31 -28.48
C GLU A 339 15.63 -12.97 -29.03
N GLY A 340 14.92 -12.18 -28.22
CA GLY A 340 14.36 -10.92 -28.71
C GLY A 340 13.65 -10.04 -27.68
N LEU A 341 13.12 -8.92 -28.19
CA LEU A 341 12.41 -7.89 -27.45
C LEU A 341 11.18 -7.44 -28.27
N VAL A 342 10.04 -7.28 -27.59
CA VAL A 342 8.90 -6.46 -28.02
C VAL A 342 8.58 -5.46 -26.91
N GLU A 343 8.43 -4.18 -27.23
CA GLU A 343 8.06 -3.11 -26.31
C GLU A 343 6.99 -2.24 -26.97
N ASN A 344 5.81 -2.13 -26.36
CA ASN A 344 4.71 -1.27 -26.81
C ASN A 344 4.84 0.14 -26.22
N GLU A 345 4.43 1.14 -27.00
CA GLU A 345 4.28 2.50 -26.50
C GLU A 345 2.95 2.65 -25.77
N VAL A 346 2.98 3.14 -24.54
CA VAL A 346 1.79 3.40 -23.72
C VAL A 346 1.62 4.89 -23.48
N ARG A 347 0.52 5.48 -23.96
CA ARG A 347 0.16 6.89 -23.77
C ARG A 347 -1.18 7.03 -23.06
N VAL A 348 -1.25 8.00 -22.16
CA VAL A 348 -2.48 8.37 -21.46
C VAL A 348 -2.73 9.84 -21.77
N GLU A 349 -3.70 10.12 -22.62
CA GLU A 349 -3.97 11.46 -23.13
C GLU A 349 -5.46 11.64 -23.38
N GLY A 350 -5.99 12.83 -23.09
CA GLY A 350 -7.39 13.14 -23.39
C GLY A 350 -8.40 12.23 -22.70
N GLY A 351 -8.07 11.69 -21.54
CA GLY A 351 -8.92 10.74 -20.79
C GLY A 351 -8.99 9.34 -21.40
N GLN A 352 -8.03 9.00 -22.27
CA GLN A 352 -7.97 7.70 -22.94
C GLN A 352 -6.58 7.08 -22.78
N LEU A 353 -6.56 5.75 -22.75
CA LEU A 353 -5.35 4.95 -22.74
C LEU A 353 -5.09 4.43 -24.15
N THR A 354 -3.96 4.77 -24.75
CA THR A 354 -3.53 4.23 -26.05
C THR A 354 -2.30 3.35 -25.91
N ILE A 355 -2.37 2.17 -26.50
CA ILE A 355 -1.29 1.19 -26.60
C ILE A 355 -0.98 1.01 -28.07
N ARG A 356 0.28 1.20 -28.46
CA ARG A 356 0.73 1.13 -29.85
C ARG A 356 1.94 0.22 -29.95
N GLN A 357 2.10 -0.43 -31.10
CA GLN A 357 3.36 -1.08 -31.45
C GLN A 357 4.53 -0.09 -31.24
N GLY A 358 5.60 -0.57 -30.62
CA GLY A 358 6.78 0.23 -30.33
C GLY A 358 8.03 -0.42 -30.88
N LYS A 359 9.02 -0.67 -30.02
CA LYS A 359 10.30 -1.25 -30.43
C LYS A 359 10.21 -2.76 -30.53
N SER A 360 10.93 -3.33 -31.49
CA SER A 360 11.18 -4.76 -31.54
C SER A 360 12.59 -5.06 -32.02
N LYS A 361 13.18 -6.13 -31.51
CA LYS A 361 14.50 -6.62 -31.92
C LYS A 361 14.55 -8.13 -31.79
N GLY A 362 15.23 -8.82 -32.71
CA GLY A 362 15.48 -10.26 -32.64
C GLY A 362 14.31 -11.16 -33.02
N PHE A 363 13.07 -10.69 -32.89
CA PHE A 363 11.87 -11.42 -33.30
C PHE A 363 11.35 -11.05 -34.70
N ASP A 364 10.78 -12.05 -35.36
CA ASP A 364 9.94 -11.98 -36.55
C ASP A 364 8.82 -13.03 -36.44
N PRO A 365 7.81 -13.04 -37.34
CA PRO A 365 6.69 -13.99 -37.27
C PRO A 365 7.08 -15.47 -37.17
N ASN A 366 8.26 -15.85 -37.68
CA ASN A 366 8.73 -17.24 -37.68
C ASN A 366 9.59 -17.59 -36.47
N THR A 367 10.09 -16.59 -35.73
CA THR A 367 11.00 -16.77 -34.59
C THR A 367 10.35 -16.41 -33.25
N TYR A 368 9.20 -15.73 -33.28
CA TYR A 368 8.41 -15.46 -32.09
C TYR A 368 7.55 -16.68 -31.71
N HIS A 369 7.89 -17.30 -30.59
CA HIS A 369 7.19 -18.46 -30.03
C HIS A 369 6.79 -18.26 -28.57
N GLU A 370 6.79 -17.01 -28.13
CA GLU A 370 6.48 -16.67 -26.75
C GLU A 370 4.99 -16.93 -26.46
N PRO A 371 4.68 -17.64 -25.35
CA PRO A 371 3.30 -17.90 -24.98
C PRO A 371 2.58 -16.59 -24.64
N VAL A 372 1.28 -16.57 -24.90
CA VAL A 372 0.37 -15.58 -24.32
C VAL A 372 0.22 -15.90 -22.83
N MET A 373 0.24 -14.89 -21.97
CA MET A 373 0.22 -15.12 -20.52
C MET A 373 -1.09 -15.78 -20.05
N THR A 374 -2.25 -15.17 -20.35
CA THR A 374 -3.59 -15.70 -20.06
C THR A 374 -4.62 -15.01 -20.96
N ASP A 375 -5.83 -15.56 -21.12
CA ASP A 375 -6.87 -14.93 -21.94
C ASP A 375 -7.47 -13.65 -21.31
N VAL A 376 -7.19 -13.41 -20.03
CA VAL A 376 -7.62 -12.19 -19.31
C VAL A 376 -6.61 -11.05 -19.52
N VAL A 377 -5.37 -11.37 -19.87
CA VAL A 377 -4.32 -10.38 -20.15
C VAL A 377 -4.21 -10.26 -21.65
N ALA A 378 -4.66 -9.14 -22.20
CA ALA A 378 -4.49 -8.89 -23.62
C ALA A 378 -2.99 -8.95 -23.98
N PRO A 379 -2.61 -9.66 -25.06
CA PRO A 379 -1.20 -9.80 -25.45
C PRO A 379 -0.65 -8.47 -25.95
N ALA A 380 0.68 -8.32 -25.86
CA ALA A 380 1.38 -7.19 -26.46
C ALA A 380 1.11 -7.13 -27.97
N LEU A 381 0.96 -5.92 -28.51
CA LEU A 381 0.83 -5.70 -29.95
C LEU A 381 2.15 -6.02 -30.64
N LEU A 382 2.15 -7.02 -31.52
CA LEU A 382 3.38 -7.45 -32.20
C LEU A 382 3.59 -6.62 -33.46
N PRO A 383 4.86 -6.29 -33.83
CA PRO A 383 5.17 -5.49 -35.02
C PRO A 383 4.68 -6.09 -36.34
N TRP A 384 4.31 -7.36 -36.37
CA TRP A 384 3.82 -8.06 -37.55
C TRP A 384 2.32 -8.37 -37.48
N ASP A 385 1.63 -7.91 -36.43
CA ASP A 385 0.18 -7.96 -36.35
C ASP A 385 -0.45 -6.86 -37.21
N GLU A 386 -1.69 -7.08 -37.63
CA GLU A 386 -2.48 -6.11 -38.39
C GLU A 386 -2.92 -4.92 -37.53
N VAL A 387 -2.81 -5.00 -36.20
CA VAL A 387 -3.21 -3.96 -35.26
C VAL A 387 -2.00 -3.11 -34.84
N GLU A 388 -1.94 -1.88 -35.34
CA GLU A 388 -0.89 -0.91 -34.98
C GLU A 388 -1.12 -0.33 -33.58
N ALA A 389 -2.38 0.03 -33.26
CA ALA A 389 -2.72 0.66 -31.99
C ALA A 389 -4.13 0.32 -31.52
N ARG A 390 -4.31 0.27 -30.19
CA ARG A 390 -5.60 0.18 -29.51
C ARG A 390 -5.75 1.34 -28.53
N THR A 391 -6.89 2.01 -28.59
CA THR A 391 -7.27 3.06 -27.65
C THR A 391 -8.47 2.61 -26.84
N TYR A 392 -8.36 2.77 -25.52
CA TYR A 392 -9.36 2.39 -24.54
C TYR A 392 -9.91 3.63 -23.83
N GLY A 393 -11.22 3.61 -23.57
CA GLY A 393 -11.93 4.62 -22.79
C GLY A 393 -12.63 3.98 -21.60
N LEU A 394 -12.84 4.76 -20.54
CA LEU A 394 -13.56 4.29 -19.35
C LEU A 394 -15.07 4.25 -19.65
N GLU A 395 -15.68 3.09 -19.52
CA GLU A 395 -17.11 2.89 -19.72
C GLU A 395 -17.64 1.90 -18.68
N GLY A 396 -18.56 2.34 -17.81
CA GLY A 396 -19.13 1.49 -16.77
C GLY A 396 -18.11 0.99 -15.74
N GLY A 397 -17.09 1.79 -15.44
CA GLY A 397 -16.03 1.43 -14.47
C GLY A 397 -15.02 0.39 -14.98
N GLN A 398 -14.95 0.17 -16.29
CA GLN A 398 -13.96 -0.69 -16.95
C GLN A 398 -13.38 0.04 -18.16
N LEU A 399 -12.13 -0.24 -18.51
CA LEU A 399 -11.59 0.24 -19.78
C LEU A 399 -12.06 -0.66 -20.91
N LYS A 400 -12.74 -0.07 -21.89
CA LYS A 400 -13.21 -0.76 -23.10
C LYS A 400 -12.51 -0.22 -24.34
N LEU A 401 -12.30 -1.09 -25.32
CA LEU A 401 -11.72 -0.71 -26.61
C LEU A 401 -12.69 0.25 -27.33
N VAL A 402 -12.26 1.49 -27.57
CA VAL A 402 -13.05 2.51 -28.27
C VAL A 402 -12.55 2.77 -29.68
N ARG A 403 -11.29 2.45 -29.96
CA ARG A 403 -10.70 2.59 -31.29
C ARG A 403 -9.58 1.60 -31.52
N GLU A 404 -9.55 1.00 -32.70
CA GLU A 404 -8.44 0.19 -33.19
C GLU A 404 -7.91 0.79 -34.49
N LYS A 405 -6.59 0.93 -34.60
CA LYS A 405 -5.91 1.38 -35.81
C LYS A 405 -5.19 0.19 -36.42
N THR A 406 -5.58 -0.17 -37.64
CA THR A 406 -4.95 -1.26 -38.40
C THR A 406 -3.83 -0.75 -39.30
N TRP A 407 -2.88 -1.61 -39.62
CA TRP A 407 -1.84 -1.37 -40.63
C TRP A 407 -1.51 -2.67 -41.38
N THR A 408 -0.69 -2.56 -42.43
CA THR A 408 -0.25 -3.74 -43.21
C THR A 408 1.18 -4.14 -42.84
N PRO A 409 1.40 -5.32 -42.24
CA PRO A 409 2.72 -5.82 -41.86
C PRO A 409 3.73 -5.82 -43.02
N LYS A 410 4.93 -5.29 -42.77
CA LYS A 410 6.06 -5.32 -43.74
C LYS A 410 6.64 -6.73 -43.92
N VAL A 411 6.46 -7.61 -42.93
CA VAL A 411 6.91 -8.99 -42.94
C VAL A 411 5.70 -9.87 -42.61
N LYS A 412 5.23 -10.64 -43.60
CA LYS A 412 4.19 -11.65 -43.40
C LYS A 412 4.86 -13.03 -43.26
N ALA A 413 4.32 -13.89 -42.40
CA ALA A 413 4.76 -15.28 -42.31
C ALA A 413 4.69 -15.93 -43.71
N LYS A 414 5.75 -16.65 -44.11
CA LYS A 414 5.74 -17.38 -45.40
C LYS A 414 4.71 -18.52 -45.31
N PRO A 415 3.81 -18.70 -46.28
CA PRO A 415 2.99 -19.89 -46.34
C PRO A 415 3.91 -21.11 -46.53
N LYS A 416 3.81 -22.13 -45.66
CA LYS A 416 4.36 -23.45 -45.96
C LYS A 416 3.58 -24.01 -47.16
N GLY A 417 4.19 -23.92 -48.34
CA GLY A 417 3.61 -24.41 -49.58
C GLY A 417 3.47 -25.94 -49.58
N THR A 418 2.31 -26.41 -49.99
CA THR A 418 2.13 -27.55 -50.90
C THR A 418 0.98 -27.18 -51.82
N GLY A 419 1.28 -26.96 -53.10
CA GLY A 419 0.29 -26.57 -54.10
C GLY A 419 -0.40 -27.77 -54.71
N VAL A 420 -1.72 -27.67 -54.94
CA VAL A 420 -2.40 -28.04 -56.20
C VAL A 420 -3.63 -27.13 -56.35
N THR A 421 -3.64 -26.41 -57.48
CA THR A 421 -4.71 -25.77 -58.28
C THR A 421 -6.08 -25.45 -57.66
N GLN A 422 -6.38 -24.14 -57.58
CA GLN A 422 -7.71 -23.57 -57.35
C GLN A 422 -8.58 -23.63 -58.61
N THR A 423 -9.84 -24.03 -58.45
CA THR A 423 -10.97 -23.54 -59.25
C THR A 423 -12.05 -23.03 -58.30
N SER A 424 -12.40 -21.75 -58.49
CA SER A 424 -13.58 -20.99 -58.07
C SER A 424 -14.27 -21.25 -56.71
N SER A 425 -14.27 -20.17 -55.93
CA SER A 425 -15.34 -19.67 -55.02
C SER A 425 -15.80 -20.57 -53.88
N GLU A 426 -15.11 -20.48 -52.74
CA GLU A 426 -15.74 -20.20 -51.45
C GLU A 426 -14.69 -19.70 -50.43
N LYS A 427 -15.14 -18.86 -49.50
CA LYS A 427 -14.40 -18.19 -48.42
C LYS A 427 -13.43 -19.16 -47.71
N PRO A 428 -12.12 -18.87 -47.54
CA PRO A 428 -11.26 -19.78 -46.78
C PRO A 428 -11.64 -19.74 -45.31
N ALA A 429 -11.95 -20.92 -44.77
CA ALA A 429 -12.17 -21.16 -43.36
C ALA A 429 -10.95 -20.70 -42.55
N ARG A 430 -11.26 -19.94 -41.49
CA ARG A 430 -10.40 -19.63 -40.34
C ARG A 430 -9.74 -20.94 -39.88
N THR A 431 -8.42 -21.03 -39.87
CA THR A 431 -7.71 -22.12 -39.20
C THR A 431 -8.15 -22.05 -37.74
N VAL A 432 -9.01 -22.99 -37.33
CA VAL A 432 -9.44 -23.13 -35.94
C VAL A 432 -8.20 -23.52 -35.15
N GLN A 433 -7.61 -22.58 -34.40
CA GLN A 433 -6.73 -22.94 -33.30
C GLN A 433 -7.52 -23.91 -32.42
N ARG A 434 -7.05 -25.17 -32.33
CA ARG A 434 -7.68 -26.14 -31.43
C ARG A 434 -7.49 -25.62 -30.01
N LYS A 435 -8.61 -25.33 -29.35
CA LYS A 435 -8.67 -25.03 -27.91
C LYS A 435 -7.83 -26.05 -27.14
N PRO A 436 -6.94 -25.63 -26.22
CA PRO A 436 -6.14 -26.54 -25.42
C PRO A 436 -7.04 -27.46 -24.61
N THR A 437 -6.59 -28.70 -24.42
CA THR A 437 -7.19 -29.62 -23.46
C THR A 437 -6.92 -29.14 -22.04
N LEU A 438 -7.77 -29.51 -21.06
CA LEU A 438 -7.54 -29.15 -19.65
C LEU A 438 -6.19 -29.64 -19.13
N LYS A 439 -5.70 -30.76 -19.65
CA LYS A 439 -4.35 -31.26 -19.37
C LYS A 439 -3.26 -30.27 -19.84
N GLN A 440 -3.41 -29.70 -21.03
CA GLN A 440 -2.49 -28.68 -21.55
C GLN A 440 -2.55 -27.38 -20.76
N VAL A 441 -3.72 -26.99 -20.26
CA VAL A 441 -3.90 -25.84 -19.35
C VAL A 441 -3.20 -26.08 -18.01
N HIS A 442 -3.27 -27.30 -17.48
CA HIS A 442 -2.54 -27.67 -16.27
C HIS A 442 -1.02 -27.73 -16.49
N GLU A 443 -0.57 -28.29 -17.62
CA GLU A 443 0.83 -28.32 -18.03
C GLU A 443 1.39 -26.90 -18.22
N SER A 444 0.61 -25.95 -18.75
CA SER A 444 1.03 -24.55 -18.85
C SER A 444 1.22 -23.89 -17.48
N TYR A 445 0.31 -24.14 -16.52
CA TYR A 445 0.48 -23.71 -15.14
C TYR A 445 1.80 -24.20 -14.53
N MET A 446 2.09 -25.50 -14.67
CA MET A 446 3.32 -26.09 -14.10
C MET A 446 4.58 -25.47 -14.74
N ALA A 447 4.55 -25.27 -16.07
CA ALA A 447 5.67 -24.67 -16.80
C ALA A 447 5.89 -23.19 -16.41
N GLU A 448 4.82 -22.40 -16.30
CA GLU A 448 4.88 -20.97 -15.98
C GLU A 448 5.29 -20.70 -14.53
N LYS A 449 4.83 -21.53 -13.58
CA LYS A 449 5.11 -21.34 -12.16
C LYS A 449 6.31 -22.12 -11.67
N GLY A 450 6.91 -22.96 -12.52
CA GLY A 450 8.02 -23.82 -12.14
C GLY A 450 7.63 -24.80 -11.03
N VAL A 451 6.36 -25.20 -10.96
CA VAL A 451 5.84 -26.07 -9.92
C VAL A 451 5.92 -27.52 -10.38
N ALA A 452 6.79 -28.30 -9.73
CA ALA A 452 6.91 -29.75 -9.91
C ALA A 452 6.29 -30.55 -8.75
N ALA A 453 5.58 -29.89 -7.83
CA ALA A 453 4.96 -30.52 -6.66
C ALA A 453 3.85 -31.49 -7.08
N LYS A 454 3.56 -32.49 -6.24
CA LYS A 454 2.43 -33.41 -6.47
C LYS A 454 1.11 -32.69 -6.19
N ILE A 455 0.06 -33.08 -6.92
CA ILE A 455 -1.31 -32.66 -6.62
C ILE A 455 -1.71 -33.32 -5.28
N ARG A 456 -2.07 -32.49 -4.29
CA ARG A 456 -2.47 -32.92 -2.95
C ARG A 456 -3.98 -32.98 -2.76
N ALA A 457 -4.73 -32.22 -3.55
CA ALA A 457 -6.17 -32.32 -3.66
C ALA A 457 -6.60 -31.96 -5.08
N GLU A 458 -7.62 -32.65 -5.57
CA GLU A 458 -8.26 -32.40 -6.86
C GLU A 458 -9.77 -32.44 -6.63
N LEU A 459 -10.44 -31.34 -6.99
CA LEU A 459 -11.87 -31.15 -6.81
C LEU A 459 -12.49 -30.79 -8.17
N SER A 460 -13.67 -31.33 -8.45
CA SER A 460 -14.48 -30.96 -9.61
C SER A 460 -15.74 -30.27 -9.11
N ILE A 461 -15.79 -28.94 -9.16
CA ILE A 461 -16.79 -28.12 -8.46
C ILE A 461 -17.17 -26.87 -9.26
N ASP A 462 -18.45 -26.48 -9.22
CA ASP A 462 -18.92 -25.20 -9.80
C ASP A 462 -18.50 -24.03 -8.90
N VAL A 463 -17.49 -23.28 -9.32
CA VAL A 463 -16.94 -22.12 -8.60
C VAL A 463 -17.07 -20.81 -9.37
N ALA A 464 -17.47 -20.82 -10.66
CA ALA A 464 -17.55 -19.62 -11.47
C ALA A 464 -18.45 -19.70 -12.70
N GLU A 465 -18.56 -18.59 -13.43
CA GLU A 465 -19.18 -18.43 -14.76
C GLU A 465 -20.51 -19.20 -14.92
N ASP A 466 -20.47 -20.41 -15.48
CA ASP A 466 -21.64 -21.26 -15.73
C ASP A 466 -21.74 -22.44 -14.77
N SER A 467 -22.76 -23.29 -14.89
CA SER A 467 -22.98 -24.39 -13.93
C SER A 467 -22.07 -25.61 -14.14
N ARG A 468 -21.14 -25.58 -15.10
CA ARG A 468 -20.21 -26.68 -15.34
C ARG A 468 -19.11 -26.64 -14.29
N PRO A 469 -18.74 -27.79 -13.70
CA PRO A 469 -17.69 -27.79 -12.69
C PRO A 469 -16.32 -27.47 -13.28
N GLU A 470 -15.55 -26.64 -12.58
CA GLU A 470 -14.13 -26.45 -12.78
C GLU A 470 -13.30 -27.49 -12.03
N GLN A 471 -12.10 -27.76 -12.54
CA GLN A 471 -11.04 -28.45 -11.82
C GLN A 471 -10.35 -27.47 -10.88
N VAL A 472 -10.32 -27.81 -9.59
CA VAL A 472 -9.58 -27.11 -8.56
C VAL A 472 -8.51 -28.02 -7.99
N LEU A 473 -7.25 -27.65 -8.20
CA LEU A 473 -6.10 -28.37 -7.70
C LEU A 473 -5.46 -27.64 -6.53
N LEU A 474 -5.08 -28.39 -5.50
CA LEU A 474 -4.08 -27.95 -4.53
C LEU A 474 -2.74 -28.58 -4.92
N GLN A 475 -1.80 -27.79 -5.43
CA GLN A 475 -0.50 -28.26 -5.88
C GLN A 475 0.61 -27.33 -5.38
N GLY A 476 1.54 -27.86 -4.60
CA GLY A 476 2.46 -26.99 -3.86
C GLY A 476 1.71 -26.19 -2.79
N LYS A 477 1.92 -24.87 -2.82
CA LYS A 477 1.18 -23.90 -2.00
C LYS A 477 0.01 -23.25 -2.74
N ASP A 478 -0.21 -23.63 -3.99
CA ASP A 478 -1.14 -22.95 -4.87
C ASP A 478 -2.47 -23.68 -4.94
N ILE A 479 -3.55 -22.89 -4.90
CA ILE A 479 -4.86 -23.32 -5.37
C ILE A 479 -4.93 -22.90 -6.83
N VAL A 480 -5.17 -23.85 -7.73
CA VAL A 480 -5.27 -23.64 -9.18
C VAL A 480 -6.67 -24.01 -9.64
N VAL A 481 -7.30 -23.17 -10.46
CA VAL A 481 -8.66 -23.35 -10.97
C VAL A 481 -8.63 -23.26 -12.50
N PHE A 482 -9.18 -24.26 -13.19
CA PHE A 482 -9.34 -24.29 -14.65
C PHE A 482 -10.52 -25.18 -15.03
N GLY A 483 -11.22 -24.91 -16.13
CA GLY A 483 -12.37 -25.73 -16.52
C GLY A 483 -12.94 -25.32 -17.87
N GLU A 484 -13.69 -26.20 -18.54
CA GLU A 484 -14.17 -25.93 -19.91
C GLU A 484 -15.08 -24.69 -20.02
N GLY A 485 -15.84 -24.43 -18.94
CA GLY A 485 -16.73 -23.29 -18.77
C GLY A 485 -16.10 -22.09 -18.04
N PHE A 486 -14.85 -22.19 -17.63
CA PHE A 486 -14.12 -21.12 -16.95
C PHE A 486 -13.01 -20.58 -17.85
N LYS A 487 -13.01 -19.27 -18.11
CA LYS A 487 -12.10 -18.62 -19.07
C LYS A 487 -12.02 -19.39 -20.38
N HIS A 488 -13.19 -19.79 -20.88
CA HIS A 488 -13.34 -20.59 -22.09
C HIS A 488 -12.49 -21.87 -22.12
N GLY A 489 -12.06 -22.45 -20.99
CA GLY A 489 -11.20 -23.63 -20.92
C GLY A 489 -9.83 -23.48 -21.57
N GLU A 490 -9.36 -22.25 -21.73
CA GLU A 490 -8.11 -21.92 -22.43
C GLU A 490 -6.96 -21.62 -21.46
N THR A 491 -7.27 -21.22 -20.22
CA THR A 491 -6.28 -20.85 -19.21
C THR A 491 -6.76 -21.16 -17.79
N TYR A 492 -5.94 -20.81 -16.79
CA TYR A 492 -6.18 -21.07 -15.39
C TYR A 492 -6.20 -19.78 -14.55
N SER A 493 -6.58 -19.92 -13.29
CA SER A 493 -6.35 -18.93 -12.24
C SER A 493 -5.73 -19.61 -11.04
N TYR A 494 -4.92 -18.87 -10.29
CA TYR A 494 -4.31 -19.45 -9.09
C TYR A 494 -4.17 -18.41 -7.96
N VAL A 495 -3.97 -18.91 -6.75
CA VAL A 495 -3.51 -18.11 -5.61
C VAL A 495 -2.56 -18.94 -4.76
N THR A 496 -1.46 -18.33 -4.34
CA THR A 496 -0.52 -18.93 -3.40
C THR A 496 -1.00 -18.71 -1.97
N LEU A 497 -1.15 -19.78 -1.21
CA LEU A 497 -1.57 -19.72 0.19
C LEU A 497 -0.43 -19.14 1.06
N PRO A 498 -0.76 -18.33 2.08
CA PRO A 498 0.22 -17.63 2.92
C PRO A 498 0.86 -18.55 3.97
N VAL A 499 1.31 -19.72 3.55
CA VAL A 499 1.95 -20.75 4.38
C VAL A 499 3.45 -20.83 4.07
N GLN A 500 4.23 -21.25 5.06
CA GLN A 500 5.68 -21.39 4.89
C GLN A 500 5.99 -22.53 3.92
N SER A 501 5.42 -23.71 4.16
CA SER A 501 5.56 -24.90 3.32
C SER A 501 4.21 -25.49 2.92
N GLU A 502 4.19 -26.41 1.94
CA GLU A 502 2.95 -27.04 1.51
C GLU A 502 2.31 -27.89 2.62
N GLU A 503 3.11 -28.55 3.45
CA GLU A 503 2.66 -29.40 4.57
C GLU A 503 1.84 -28.65 5.62
N ASP A 504 2.01 -27.33 5.69
CA ASP A 504 1.22 -26.47 6.56
C ASP A 504 -0.24 -26.31 6.09
N ILE A 505 -0.59 -26.79 4.89
CA ILE A 505 -1.96 -26.82 4.38
C ILE A 505 -2.61 -28.13 4.85
N LEU A 506 -3.54 -28.01 5.78
CA LEU A 506 -4.18 -29.14 6.45
C LEU A 506 -5.33 -29.72 5.64
N SER A 507 -6.14 -28.86 5.02
CA SER A 507 -7.25 -29.27 4.16
C SER A 507 -7.70 -28.15 3.24
N ILE A 508 -8.30 -28.54 2.12
CA ILE A 508 -9.11 -27.70 1.24
C ILE A 508 -10.43 -28.43 0.99
N THR A 509 -11.55 -27.74 1.17
CA THR A 509 -12.88 -28.31 1.00
C THR A 509 -13.81 -27.30 0.32
N PRO A 510 -14.70 -27.73 -0.58
CA PRO A 510 -15.74 -26.84 -1.11
C PRO A 510 -16.85 -26.61 -0.08
N ALA A 511 -17.43 -25.42 -0.07
CA ALA A 511 -18.60 -25.08 0.74
C ALA A 511 -19.52 -24.08 0.02
N HIS A 512 -20.81 -24.09 0.31
CA HIS A 512 -21.76 -23.09 -0.21
C HIS A 512 -22.03 -22.02 0.84
N LEU A 513 -21.13 -21.04 0.91
CA LEU A 513 -21.23 -19.96 1.90
C LEU A 513 -21.85 -18.68 1.34
N THR A 514 -22.01 -18.57 0.02
CA THR A 514 -22.58 -17.40 -0.65
C THR A 514 -23.95 -17.68 -1.27
N SER A 515 -24.74 -16.63 -1.47
CA SER A 515 -26.10 -16.72 -2.02
C SER A 515 -26.17 -16.85 -3.54
N ASP A 516 -25.05 -16.76 -4.24
CA ASP A 516 -24.96 -16.87 -5.70
C ASP A 516 -24.85 -18.31 -6.23
N GLY A 517 -24.99 -19.31 -5.34
CA GLY A 517 -24.98 -20.73 -5.70
C GLY A 517 -23.60 -21.31 -6.00
N LYS A 518 -22.57 -20.47 -6.20
CA LYS A 518 -21.19 -20.90 -6.46
C LYS A 518 -20.52 -21.43 -5.20
N ALA A 519 -19.72 -22.47 -5.35
CA ALA A 519 -18.91 -22.99 -4.25
C ALA A 519 -17.77 -22.02 -3.91
N VAL A 520 -17.41 -21.97 -2.63
CA VAL A 520 -16.20 -21.33 -2.12
C VAL A 520 -15.25 -22.39 -1.60
N LEU A 521 -13.96 -22.07 -1.55
CA LEU A 521 -12.91 -22.96 -1.06
C LEU A 521 -12.58 -22.60 0.38
N VAL A 522 -12.84 -23.53 1.29
CA VAL A 522 -12.50 -23.42 2.71
C VAL A 522 -11.20 -24.17 2.95
N VAL A 523 -10.19 -23.42 3.39
CA VAL A 523 -8.83 -23.91 3.61
C VAL A 523 -8.51 -23.82 5.10
N ASN A 524 -8.03 -24.92 5.67
CA ASN A 524 -7.42 -24.91 7.00
C ASN A 524 -5.90 -25.00 6.84
N ALA A 525 -5.18 -24.09 7.47
CA ALA A 525 -3.73 -23.99 7.34
C ALA A 525 -3.03 -23.64 8.66
N LEU A 526 -1.75 -23.98 8.75
CA LEU A 526 -0.81 -23.54 9.78
C LEU A 526 -0.02 -22.33 9.27
N LEU A 527 -0.03 -21.26 10.05
CA LEU A 527 0.72 -20.04 9.80
C LEU A 527 1.86 -19.99 10.79
N ARG A 528 3.07 -20.20 10.28
CA ARG A 528 4.33 -20.10 11.02
C ARG A 528 4.95 -18.74 10.77
N SER A 529 5.40 -18.07 11.82
CA SER A 529 6.15 -16.82 11.69
C SER A 529 7.59 -17.11 11.24
N SER A 530 8.04 -16.43 10.18
CA SER A 530 9.44 -16.50 9.74
C SER A 530 10.35 -15.72 10.70
N GLN A 531 11.41 -16.35 11.19
CA GLN A 531 12.39 -15.69 12.07
C GLN A 531 13.47 -14.93 11.29
N SER A 532 13.81 -13.74 11.79
CA SER A 532 15.13 -13.10 11.59
C SER A 532 16.08 -13.33 12.80
N SER A 533 15.65 -14.04 13.85
CA SER A 533 16.42 -14.17 15.10
C SER A 533 16.42 -15.59 15.69
N GLY A 534 17.16 -16.52 15.07
CA GLY A 534 17.89 -17.66 15.67
C GLY A 534 17.36 -18.49 16.86
N LYS A 535 16.06 -18.52 17.18
CA LYS A 535 15.47 -19.33 18.27
C LYS A 535 14.07 -19.83 17.88
N ALA A 536 14.01 -20.84 17.02
CA ALA A 536 12.76 -21.41 16.48
C ALA A 536 11.74 -21.84 17.56
N ASP A 537 12.18 -22.10 18.79
CA ASP A 537 11.38 -22.76 19.82
C ASP A 537 10.44 -21.83 20.63
N LYS A 538 10.29 -20.55 20.26
CA LYS A 538 9.51 -19.57 21.06
C LYS A 538 8.34 -18.89 20.37
N LEU A 539 8.08 -19.16 19.10
CA LEU A 539 6.95 -18.54 18.39
C LEU A 539 5.78 -19.50 18.26
N PRO A 540 4.53 -19.06 18.51
CA PRO A 540 3.39 -19.94 18.39
C PRO A 540 3.08 -20.23 16.91
N VAL A 541 2.70 -21.47 16.62
CA VAL A 541 2.07 -21.84 15.36
C VAL A 541 0.60 -21.42 15.43
N ARG A 542 0.13 -20.62 14.49
CA ARG A 542 -1.29 -20.21 14.40
C ARG A 542 -1.99 -21.15 13.43
N GLN A 543 -3.15 -21.66 13.79
CA GLN A 543 -4.04 -22.35 12.86
C GLN A 543 -5.05 -21.33 12.33
N ALA A 544 -5.27 -21.31 11.03
CA ALA A 544 -6.16 -20.36 10.37
C ALA A 544 -7.18 -21.07 9.48
N LEU A 545 -8.39 -20.51 9.48
CA LEU A 545 -9.40 -20.74 8.45
C LEU A 545 -9.26 -19.64 7.40
N LEU A 546 -9.14 -20.00 6.14
CA LEU A 546 -9.12 -19.08 5.01
C LEU A 546 -10.24 -19.48 4.04
N VAL A 547 -11.04 -18.52 3.60
CA VAL A 547 -12.12 -18.76 2.62
C VAL A 547 -11.79 -18.01 1.34
N TYR A 548 -11.72 -18.74 0.24
CA TYR A 548 -11.45 -18.22 -1.09
C TYR A 548 -12.66 -18.37 -2.01
N LYS A 549 -12.86 -17.40 -2.87
CA LYS A 549 -13.91 -17.38 -3.88
C LYS A 549 -13.35 -16.88 -5.20
N LEU A 550 -13.87 -17.40 -6.31
CA LEU A 550 -13.55 -16.85 -7.61
C LEU A 550 -14.36 -15.55 -7.84
N VAL A 551 -13.65 -14.44 -8.01
CA VAL A 551 -14.23 -13.12 -8.23
C VAL A 551 -13.55 -12.51 -9.45
N SER A 552 -14.35 -12.19 -10.48
CA SER A 552 -13.84 -11.62 -11.74
C SER A 552 -12.67 -12.43 -12.33
N GLY A 553 -12.81 -13.76 -12.32
CA GLY A 553 -11.80 -14.68 -12.83
C GLY A 553 -10.57 -14.84 -11.94
N LYS A 554 -10.50 -14.29 -10.72
CA LYS A 554 -9.36 -14.44 -9.80
C LYS A 554 -9.75 -15.15 -8.51
N VAL A 555 -8.86 -16.03 -8.00
CA VAL A 555 -9.07 -16.69 -6.70
C VAL A 555 -8.77 -15.69 -5.58
N THR A 556 -9.82 -15.21 -4.92
CA THR A 556 -9.76 -14.09 -3.97
C THR A 556 -10.10 -14.56 -2.57
N ARG A 557 -9.30 -14.17 -1.56
CA ARG A 557 -9.63 -14.42 -0.15
C ARG A 557 -10.76 -13.49 0.31
N ILE A 558 -11.88 -14.07 0.73
CA ILE A 558 -13.09 -13.35 1.15
C ILE A 558 -13.38 -13.43 2.66
N PHE A 559 -12.66 -14.28 3.39
CA PHE A 559 -12.65 -14.34 4.85
C PHE A 559 -11.37 -14.99 5.36
N SER A 560 -10.95 -14.62 6.57
CA SER A 560 -9.93 -15.37 7.29
C SER A 560 -9.96 -15.13 8.80
N ALA A 561 -9.77 -16.18 9.58
CA ALA A 561 -9.80 -16.15 11.04
C ALA A 561 -8.73 -17.07 11.64
N GLU A 562 -8.17 -16.68 12.78
CA GLU A 562 -7.36 -17.60 13.60
C GLU A 562 -8.28 -18.56 14.35
N THR A 563 -8.09 -19.85 14.11
CA THR A 563 -8.89 -20.94 14.70
C THR A 563 -8.09 -21.78 15.69
N GLY A 564 -6.82 -21.47 15.89
CA GLY A 564 -6.03 -22.06 16.97
C GLY A 564 -4.66 -21.43 17.11
N ARG A 565 -4.03 -21.67 18.26
CA ARG A 565 -2.67 -21.24 18.57
C ARG A 565 -1.98 -22.36 19.33
N GLN A 566 -0.73 -22.68 19.00
CA GLN A 566 0.03 -23.75 19.65
C GLN A 566 1.48 -23.32 19.92
N LEU A 567 2.00 -23.63 21.11
CA LEU A 567 3.41 -23.53 21.46
C LEU A 567 3.83 -24.76 22.28
N GLY A 568 4.69 -25.60 21.70
CA GLY A 568 5.01 -26.92 22.26
C GLY A 568 3.75 -27.77 22.41
N ASP A 569 3.56 -28.34 23.59
CA ASP A 569 2.39 -29.19 23.91
C ASP A 569 1.15 -28.39 24.31
N ARG A 570 1.26 -27.06 24.44
CA ARG A 570 0.16 -26.19 24.83
C ARG A 570 -0.54 -25.63 23.61
N LYS A 571 -1.87 -25.65 23.61
CA LYS A 571 -2.67 -25.10 22.49
C LYS A 571 -4.02 -24.57 22.92
N VAL A 572 -4.50 -23.56 22.20
CA VAL A 572 -5.91 -23.13 22.18
C VAL A 572 -6.49 -23.52 20.82
N ILE A 573 -7.68 -24.08 20.82
CA ILE A 573 -8.43 -24.44 19.62
C ILE A 573 -9.75 -23.67 19.69
N GLY A 574 -10.00 -22.81 18.72
CA GLY A 574 -11.27 -22.13 18.52
C GLY A 574 -12.27 -22.99 17.77
N THR A 575 -13.53 -22.60 17.80
CA THR A 575 -14.62 -23.29 17.08
C THR A 575 -15.16 -22.37 15.99
N VAL A 576 -15.45 -22.93 14.81
CA VAL A 576 -16.13 -22.21 13.72
C VAL A 576 -17.42 -22.94 13.38
N ARG A 577 -18.50 -22.19 13.19
CA ARG A 577 -19.78 -22.68 12.68
C ARG A 577 -20.15 -21.93 11.42
N PHE A 578 -20.75 -22.65 10.48
CA PHE A 578 -21.43 -22.05 9.32
C PHE A 578 -22.93 -22.14 9.58
N LEU A 579 -23.56 -20.98 9.75
CA LEU A 579 -24.98 -20.88 10.08
C LEU A 579 -25.77 -20.47 8.83
N PRO A 580 -26.95 -21.04 8.54
CA PRO A 580 -27.77 -20.59 7.42
C PRO A 580 -28.13 -19.10 7.54
N ALA A 581 -27.97 -18.33 6.45
CA ALA A 581 -28.33 -16.91 6.39
C ALA A 581 -29.75 -16.71 5.82
N ALA A 582 -30.48 -15.70 6.30
CA ALA A 582 -31.86 -15.42 5.89
C ALA A 582 -32.03 -15.08 4.38
N GLY A 583 -30.96 -14.64 3.71
CA GLY A 583 -30.93 -14.31 2.27
C GLY A 583 -30.27 -15.36 1.38
N GLY A 584 -30.05 -16.58 1.88
CA GLY A 584 -29.26 -17.62 1.21
C GLY A 584 -27.76 -17.53 1.53
N GLY A 585 -27.05 -18.65 1.38
CA GLY A 585 -25.65 -18.80 1.83
C GLY A 585 -25.55 -19.06 3.34
N SER A 586 -24.37 -18.78 3.91
CA SER A 586 -24.09 -18.99 5.33
C SER A 586 -23.49 -17.74 5.97
N GLU A 587 -23.77 -17.51 7.26
CA GLU A 587 -22.96 -16.69 8.16
C GLU A 587 -21.84 -17.53 8.77
N ILE A 588 -20.73 -16.89 9.12
CA ILE A 588 -19.62 -17.54 9.83
C ILE A 588 -19.68 -17.08 11.28
N GLU A 589 -19.74 -18.02 12.22
CA GLU A 589 -19.70 -17.75 13.65
C GLU A 589 -18.41 -18.32 14.23
N LEU A 590 -17.58 -17.44 14.80
CA LEU A 590 -16.42 -17.80 15.60
C LEU A 590 -16.83 -17.91 17.06
N LEU A 591 -16.39 -18.96 17.72
CA LEU A 591 -16.68 -19.25 19.13
C LEU A 591 -15.39 -19.61 19.87
N PRO A 592 -15.28 -19.26 21.16
CA PRO A 592 -14.29 -19.87 22.03
C PRO A 592 -14.41 -21.40 21.97
N GLY A 593 -13.28 -22.08 21.82
CA GLY A 593 -13.25 -23.54 21.93
C GLY A 593 -12.64 -23.96 23.27
N ARG A 594 -11.53 -24.69 23.22
CA ARG A 594 -10.86 -25.24 24.41
C ARG A 594 -9.37 -24.96 24.42
N ALA A 595 -8.80 -24.89 25.60
CA ALA A 595 -7.35 -24.85 25.81
C ALA A 595 -6.84 -26.18 26.37
N VAL A 596 -5.63 -26.56 25.97
CA VAL A 596 -4.88 -27.71 26.48
C VAL A 596 -3.54 -27.17 26.98
N GLY A 597 -3.23 -27.40 28.25
CA GLY A 597 -1.98 -26.96 28.89
C GLY A 597 -1.86 -25.45 29.17
N TRP A 598 -2.73 -24.62 28.59
CA TRP A 598 -2.88 -23.20 28.94
C TRP A 598 -4.14 -22.95 29.77
N THR A 599 -4.02 -21.96 30.64
CA THR A 599 -5.08 -21.33 31.45
C THR A 599 -5.02 -19.82 31.24
N GLU A 600 -6.05 -19.10 31.68
CA GLU A 600 -6.06 -17.62 31.67
C GLU A 600 -4.75 -17.01 32.23
N ARG A 601 -4.25 -17.55 33.35
CA ARG A 601 -3.03 -17.05 34.00
C ARG A 601 -1.72 -17.42 33.30
N SER A 602 -1.72 -18.49 32.50
CA SER A 602 -0.50 -19.07 31.90
C SER A 602 -0.39 -18.84 30.39
N TYR A 603 -1.42 -18.25 29.79
CA TYR A 603 -1.42 -17.87 28.39
C TYR A 603 -0.60 -16.59 28.20
N PRO A 604 0.51 -16.63 27.43
CA PRO A 604 1.50 -15.55 27.44
C PRO A 604 1.19 -14.42 26.45
N TYR A 605 0.06 -14.49 25.74
CA TYR A 605 -0.31 -13.53 24.70
C TYR A 605 -1.50 -12.68 25.18
N PRO A 606 -1.52 -11.38 24.87
CA PRO A 606 -2.71 -10.57 25.10
C PRO A 606 -3.89 -11.15 24.30
N PRO A 607 -5.14 -11.05 24.82
CA PRO A 607 -6.32 -11.38 24.04
C PRO A 607 -6.47 -10.39 22.88
N ASP A 608 -6.55 -10.91 21.66
CA ASP A 608 -6.85 -10.11 20.48
C ASP A 608 -8.36 -9.82 20.46
N THR A 609 -8.76 -8.54 20.51
CA THR A 609 -10.18 -8.13 20.46
C THR A 609 -10.64 -7.73 19.05
N GLU A 610 -9.71 -7.58 18.12
CA GLU A 610 -9.91 -7.15 16.74
C GLU A 610 -9.07 -7.99 15.78
N ALA A 611 -9.26 -7.80 14.47
CA ALA A 611 -8.51 -8.52 13.46
C ALA A 611 -7.03 -8.07 13.43
N VAL A 612 -6.10 -9.02 13.54
CA VAL A 612 -4.65 -8.75 13.56
C VAL A 612 -3.97 -9.48 12.41
N GLY A 613 -3.27 -8.72 11.55
CA GLY A 613 -2.57 -9.27 10.38
C GLY A 613 -3.53 -9.82 9.32
N GLY A 614 -4.73 -9.24 9.20
CA GLY A 614 -5.76 -9.69 8.26
C GLY A 614 -6.49 -10.98 8.67
N LEU A 615 -6.37 -11.41 9.93
CA LEU A 615 -7.10 -12.54 10.50
C LEU A 615 -8.01 -12.06 11.61
N GLU A 616 -9.27 -12.46 11.57
CA GLU A 616 -10.17 -12.34 12.71
C GLU A 616 -9.60 -13.07 13.94
N PRO A 617 -9.80 -12.55 15.15
CA PRO A 617 -9.08 -13.00 16.33
C PRO A 617 -9.47 -14.41 16.78
N LEU A 618 -8.51 -15.11 17.38
CA LEU A 618 -8.78 -16.34 18.11
C LEU A 618 -9.54 -16.03 19.40
N LEU A 619 -10.79 -16.47 19.49
CA LEU A 619 -11.58 -16.30 20.70
C LEU A 619 -11.11 -17.28 21.79
N LEU A 620 -10.66 -16.74 22.91
CA LEU A 620 -10.12 -17.52 24.03
C LEU A 620 -11.25 -18.03 24.93
N PRO A 621 -11.12 -19.24 25.54
CA PRO A 621 -12.12 -19.78 26.47
C PRO A 621 -12.39 -18.91 27.70
N TRP A 622 -11.43 -18.05 28.07
CA TRP A 622 -11.50 -17.08 29.17
C TRP A 622 -11.52 -15.62 28.66
N GLY A 623 -11.69 -15.42 27.35
CA GLY A 623 -11.74 -14.09 26.75
C GLY A 623 -13.09 -13.40 26.99
N PRO A 624 -13.13 -12.06 26.89
CA PRO A 624 -14.36 -11.30 27.12
C PRO A 624 -15.38 -11.41 25.97
N ILE A 625 -15.00 -12.01 24.83
CA ILE A 625 -15.83 -12.09 23.62
C ILE A 625 -16.40 -13.52 23.51
N PRO A 626 -17.72 -13.72 23.69
CA PRO A 626 -18.34 -15.04 23.70
C PRO A 626 -18.54 -15.62 22.30
N SER A 627 -18.63 -14.78 21.28
CA SER A 627 -18.80 -15.17 19.87
C SER A 627 -18.55 -13.98 18.96
N ARG A 628 -18.14 -14.21 17.71
CA ARG A 628 -18.19 -13.18 16.64
C ARG A 628 -18.89 -13.74 15.43
N ARG A 629 -19.82 -12.97 14.86
CA ARG A 629 -20.61 -13.41 13.72
C ARG A 629 -20.37 -12.55 12.50
N PHE A 630 -20.19 -13.18 11.36
CA PHE A 630 -19.85 -12.54 10.09
C PHE A 630 -20.87 -12.91 9.02
N ALA A 631 -21.36 -11.90 8.31
CA ALA A 631 -22.24 -12.08 7.17
C ALA A 631 -21.59 -11.55 5.89
N MET A 632 -21.96 -12.14 4.76
CA MET A 632 -21.51 -11.71 3.45
C MET A 632 -22.05 -10.31 3.12
N ARG A 633 -21.15 -9.33 2.94
CA ARG A 633 -21.46 -7.97 2.49
C ARG A 633 -20.39 -7.51 1.51
N ASN A 634 -20.81 -6.91 0.38
CA ASN A 634 -19.89 -6.33 -0.62
C ASN A 634 -18.78 -7.31 -1.09
N GLY A 635 -19.12 -8.60 -1.20
CA GLY A 635 -18.21 -9.65 -1.67
C GLY A 635 -17.22 -10.19 -0.62
N LYS A 636 -17.35 -9.82 0.65
CA LYS A 636 -16.54 -10.38 1.77
C LYS A 636 -17.40 -10.65 3.00
N PHE A 637 -16.90 -11.51 3.89
CA PHE A 637 -17.52 -11.69 5.20
C PHE A 637 -17.12 -10.53 6.13
N THR A 638 -18.12 -9.88 6.72
CA THR A 638 -17.97 -8.69 7.57
C THR A 638 -18.67 -8.92 8.90
N LEU A 639 -18.13 -8.37 9.98
CA LEU A 639 -18.69 -8.53 11.33
C LEU A 639 -20.09 -7.91 11.40
N VAL A 640 -21.07 -8.68 11.89
CA VAL A 640 -22.47 -8.25 12.07
C VAL A 640 -22.94 -8.33 13.52
N SER A 641 -22.28 -9.12 14.36
CA SER A 641 -22.46 -9.12 15.81
C SER A 641 -21.10 -9.27 16.49
N PRO A 642 -20.71 -8.32 17.37
CA PRO A 642 -19.49 -8.42 18.16
C PRO A 642 -19.57 -9.44 19.28
#